data_AF-A0A5D0VAQ0-F1
#
_entry.id   AF-A0A5D0VAQ0-F1
#
_cell.length_a   1.000
_cell.length_b   1.000
_cell.length_c   1.000
_cell.angle_alpha   90.00
_cell.angle_beta   90.00
_cell.angle_gamma   90.00
#
_symmetry.space_group_name_H-M   'P 1'
#
loop_
_entity.id
_entity.type
_entity.pdbx_description
1 polymer ?
#
loop_
_entity_poly.entity_id
_entity_poly.type
_entity_poly.pdbx_seq_one_letter_code
_entity_poly.pdbx_strand_id
1 'polypeptide(L)'
;VTISGAGSTLTTDGDIYVGVSGTGTLTISDGGVASAGDDVRIGYFEGSTSTVTISGAGSTLTAGDEITVGRVGSGTLTISDGGAATAGNDVSIGDNAGAEGTVTISGAGSTLTAGLDIYVGDFGTGTLTISDGGAASAVDDVFIGSFTGSSGTVTISGAGSTLTAGDDITVGFGGTGTLTISDGGAATAVDDVNIGSFSGSSGTVTISGAGSTLTAGDVITVGDAGSGTLTISDGGAASAVDDVNIGKDAGAEGTVTISGAGSTLTADGDIYVGNAGSGTLTISDGGAATAGDDVYIGDNAGAEGTVTISGAGSTLTAGDRIYVGDAGSGTLTISDGGAVDAVDYVNIGDNAGASGTVTISGAGSTLTADYVIYVGFGGTGTLTISDGGAATAVFDVSIGYNAGASGTVTISGAGSTLTSRDYITVGDAGSGTLTISDGGAATAVDDVYIGDNAGAEGTVTISGAGSKLTAGDDIYVGNAGSGTLTISDGGKASAVNDVNIGKDAGASGTVTISGAGSTLTAGDEIRVGAYGTGTLTISDGGAVDAVYNVNIGDNADAEGTVTISGAGSTLTAGGFIDVGYFGTGTLTISDGGAVDAVYNVSIGYGTSSTGAVTISGAGSKLTAGDNIYVGDFGTGTLTVSDSGVAEAAGALTIAQFLDSTGTLNIGAASGEAAQAAGFVTGADGAAANIVFGEGTGTLVFNHIEPELDFDARVSGAGTLEHEAGTTSLTGDFSGFTGVGNVSGGHLSVDTTFGGDVNVRSGGTLTGNGTVGALDFADGSFYQVDLDGNDFIKSTEALTIATGAQVNVLFDNKADVPIWDPFEILTAQTVTGEFGS
;
A
#
# COMPACT_ATOMS: atom_id res chain seq x y z
N VAL A 1 34.19 50.63 -47.65
CA VAL A 1 35.29 51.38 -47.00
C VAL A 1 36.20 50.37 -46.32
N THR A 2 37.51 50.55 -46.38
CA THR A 2 38.48 49.67 -45.69
C THR A 2 39.37 50.54 -44.81
N ILE A 3 39.45 50.20 -43.53
CA ILE A 3 40.24 50.87 -42.49
C ILE A 3 41.24 49.82 -41.99
N SER A 4 42.47 49.86 -42.51
CA SER A 4 43.48 48.85 -42.21
C SER A 4 44.73 49.48 -41.61
N GLY A 5 45.30 48.84 -40.61
CA GLY A 5 46.58 49.21 -40.01
C GLY A 5 46.44 50.12 -38.79
N ALA A 6 47.38 49.97 -37.86
CA ALA A 6 47.44 50.77 -36.63
C ALA A 6 47.47 52.28 -36.92
N GLY A 7 46.53 53.01 -36.30
CA GLY A 7 46.38 54.46 -36.45
C GLY A 7 45.51 54.90 -37.63
N SER A 8 44.98 53.96 -38.44
CA SER A 8 43.93 54.26 -39.42
C SER A 8 42.59 54.41 -38.71
N THR A 9 41.97 55.59 -38.83
CA THR A 9 40.72 55.91 -38.14
C THR A 9 39.62 56.41 -39.09
N LEU A 10 38.37 56.04 -38.79
CA LEU A 10 37.15 56.70 -39.25
C LEU A 10 36.39 57.16 -38.02
N THR A 11 36.20 58.47 -37.87
CA THR A 11 35.48 59.03 -36.72
C THR A 11 34.43 60.02 -37.20
N THR A 12 33.23 59.95 -36.64
CA THR A 12 32.12 60.85 -36.95
C THR A 12 31.42 61.24 -35.66
N ASP A 13 30.94 62.48 -35.56
CA ASP A 13 30.19 62.96 -34.39
C ASP A 13 28.75 62.44 -34.34
N GLY A 14 28.21 61.92 -35.45
CA GLY A 14 26.90 61.29 -35.53
C GLY A 14 27.03 59.86 -36.03
N ASP A 15 26.03 59.40 -36.80
CA ASP A 15 25.93 58.01 -37.20
C ASP A 15 26.93 57.55 -38.29
N ILE A 16 27.28 56.27 -38.23
CA ILE A 16 27.84 55.52 -39.36
C ILE A 16 26.74 54.68 -40.01
N TYR A 17 26.41 54.97 -41.27
CA TYR A 17 25.51 54.14 -42.08
C TYR A 17 26.30 53.25 -43.04
N VAL A 18 26.13 51.94 -42.94
CA VAL A 18 26.67 50.97 -43.91
C VAL A 18 25.52 50.47 -44.77
N GLY A 19 25.50 50.95 -46.02
CA GLY A 19 24.48 50.65 -47.05
C GLY A 19 23.08 51.14 -46.66
N VAL A 20 22.73 52.33 -47.15
CA VAL A 20 21.47 53.02 -46.83
C VAL A 20 20.29 52.41 -47.60
N SER A 21 20.30 52.46 -48.95
CA SER A 21 19.23 51.93 -49.82
C SER A 21 19.72 50.89 -50.84
N GLY A 22 20.90 50.30 -50.59
CA GLY A 22 21.57 49.39 -51.53
C GLY A 22 22.63 48.57 -50.82
N THR A 23 23.69 48.17 -51.52
CA THR A 23 24.78 47.40 -50.91
C THR A 23 25.81 48.30 -50.23
N GLY A 24 26.30 47.89 -49.06
CA GLY A 24 27.36 48.59 -48.33
C GLY A 24 28.37 47.60 -47.75
N THR A 25 29.65 47.95 -47.77
CA THR A 25 30.69 47.14 -47.13
C THR A 25 31.65 48.04 -46.35
N LEU A 26 31.91 47.69 -45.09
CA LEU A 26 32.93 48.28 -44.23
C LEU A 26 33.86 47.17 -43.72
N THR A 27 35.17 47.35 -43.87
CA THR A 27 36.18 46.42 -43.34
C THR A 27 37.12 47.17 -42.43
N ILE A 28 37.34 46.65 -41.22
CA ILE A 28 38.24 47.18 -40.20
C ILE A 28 39.24 46.08 -39.89
N SER A 29 40.53 46.32 -40.11
CA SER A 29 41.56 45.28 -39.99
C SER A 29 42.90 45.79 -39.48
N ASP A 30 43.74 44.88 -39.00
CA ASP A 30 45.13 45.14 -38.59
C ASP A 30 45.30 46.32 -37.60
N GLY A 31 44.36 46.51 -36.66
CA GLY A 31 44.40 47.60 -35.68
C GLY A 31 43.71 48.90 -36.12
N GLY A 32 42.86 48.85 -37.15
CA GLY A 32 42.04 49.98 -37.60
C GLY A 32 40.92 50.33 -36.60
N VAL A 33 40.46 51.58 -36.59
CA VAL A 33 39.42 52.05 -35.67
C VAL A 33 38.30 52.76 -36.42
N ALA A 34 37.05 52.38 -36.17
CA ALA A 34 35.87 53.14 -36.58
C ALA A 34 35.06 53.57 -35.35
N SER A 35 34.61 54.81 -35.30
CA SER A 35 33.81 55.33 -34.19
C SER A 35 32.73 56.29 -34.69
N ALA A 36 31.48 56.02 -34.30
CA ALA A 36 30.33 56.90 -34.41
C ALA A 36 30.08 57.59 -33.07
N GLY A 37 29.63 58.85 -33.09
CA GLY A 37 29.26 59.58 -31.89
C GLY A 37 27.87 59.23 -31.37
N ASP A 38 26.97 58.82 -32.28
CA ASP A 38 25.67 58.22 -32.00
C ASP A 38 25.70 56.76 -32.50
N ASP A 39 25.01 56.42 -33.60
CA ASP A 39 24.70 55.04 -33.94
C ASP A 39 25.58 54.45 -35.05
N VAL A 40 25.72 53.12 -35.07
CA VAL A 40 26.19 52.38 -36.24
C VAL A 40 25.05 51.54 -36.80
N ARG A 41 24.63 51.84 -38.05
CA ARG A 41 23.49 51.19 -38.70
C ARG A 41 23.90 50.43 -39.94
N ILE A 42 23.69 49.12 -39.93
CA ILE A 42 24.08 48.19 -41.01
C ILE A 42 22.80 47.66 -41.66
N GLY A 43 22.52 48.06 -42.91
CA GLY A 43 21.30 47.64 -43.63
C GLY A 43 20.07 48.48 -43.24
N TYR A 44 20.09 49.77 -43.58
CA TYR A 44 19.18 50.77 -42.99
C TYR A 44 17.74 50.79 -43.53
N PHE A 45 17.54 50.59 -44.85
CA PHE A 45 16.23 50.58 -45.50
C PHE A 45 15.88 49.21 -46.08
N GLU A 46 14.59 49.01 -46.35
CA GLU A 46 14.07 47.83 -47.05
C GLU A 46 14.85 47.53 -48.34
N GLY A 47 15.20 46.26 -48.55
CA GLY A 47 15.97 45.81 -49.71
C GLY A 47 17.47 46.17 -49.71
N SER A 48 17.99 46.83 -48.67
CA SER A 48 19.44 47.01 -48.50
C SER A 48 20.12 45.71 -48.05
N THR A 49 21.40 45.54 -48.40
CA THR A 49 22.22 44.39 -48.00
C THR A 49 23.62 44.85 -47.66
N SER A 50 23.97 44.82 -46.38
CA SER A 50 25.16 45.51 -45.89
C SER A 50 26.03 44.61 -45.03
N THR A 51 27.34 44.76 -45.16
CA THR A 51 28.35 43.93 -44.48
C THR A 51 29.37 44.79 -43.75
N VAL A 52 29.66 44.44 -42.50
CA VAL A 52 30.77 44.96 -41.71
C VAL A 52 31.65 43.80 -41.28
N THR A 53 32.96 43.93 -41.45
CA THR A 53 33.94 42.93 -41.00
C THR A 53 35.00 43.62 -40.16
N ILE A 54 35.25 43.10 -38.96
CA ILE A 54 36.26 43.54 -38.00
C ILE A 54 37.19 42.35 -37.76
N SER A 55 38.45 42.44 -38.16
CA SER A 55 39.40 41.33 -38.01
C SER A 55 40.74 41.80 -37.47
N GLY A 56 41.33 41.04 -36.55
CA GLY A 56 42.66 41.27 -36.02
C GLY A 56 42.67 42.10 -34.73
N ALA A 57 43.61 41.77 -33.84
CA ALA A 57 43.79 42.43 -32.56
C ALA A 57 43.90 43.96 -32.67
N GLY A 58 43.11 44.67 -31.86
CA GLY A 58 43.06 46.13 -31.82
C GLY A 58 42.20 46.77 -32.92
N SER A 59 41.63 45.97 -33.83
CA SER A 59 40.62 46.46 -34.77
C SER A 59 39.30 46.70 -34.03
N THR A 60 38.76 47.92 -34.08
CA THR A 60 37.60 48.30 -33.24
C THR A 60 36.51 49.05 -34.02
N LEU A 61 35.27 48.78 -33.67
CA LEU A 61 34.08 49.56 -34.03
C LEU A 61 33.39 50.04 -32.75
N THR A 62 33.14 51.34 -32.62
CA THR A 62 32.43 51.91 -31.47
C THR A 62 31.24 52.73 -31.94
N ALA A 63 30.06 52.48 -31.37
CA ALA A 63 28.91 53.38 -31.40
C ALA A 63 28.81 54.09 -30.04
N GLY A 64 28.50 55.38 -30.04
CA GLY A 64 28.25 56.13 -28.81
C GLY A 64 26.89 55.80 -28.20
N ASP A 65 25.94 55.34 -29.03
CA ASP A 65 24.60 54.90 -28.63
C ASP A 65 24.39 53.44 -29.10
N GLU A 66 23.78 53.20 -30.26
CA GLU A 66 23.36 51.85 -30.68
C GLU A 66 24.21 51.24 -31.81
N ILE A 67 24.39 49.91 -31.80
CA ILE A 67 24.77 49.16 -33.01
C ILE A 67 23.54 48.39 -33.52
N THR A 68 23.00 48.81 -34.66
CA THR A 68 21.89 48.09 -35.33
C THR A 68 22.38 47.28 -36.53
N VAL A 69 22.14 45.97 -36.52
CA VAL A 69 22.46 45.02 -37.59
C VAL A 69 21.17 44.51 -38.23
N GLY A 70 20.88 44.97 -39.44
CA GLY A 70 19.62 44.69 -40.12
C GLY A 70 18.48 45.53 -39.55
N ARG A 71 18.47 46.84 -39.84
CA ARG A 71 17.44 47.75 -39.30
C ARG A 71 16.07 47.50 -39.94
N VAL A 72 16.00 47.65 -41.27
CA VAL A 72 14.81 47.35 -42.09
C VAL A 72 15.18 46.46 -43.28
N GLY A 73 16.45 46.48 -43.70
CA GLY A 73 16.99 45.57 -44.72
C GLY A 73 17.79 44.43 -44.07
N SER A 74 18.73 43.88 -44.84
CA SER A 74 19.64 42.83 -44.39
C SER A 74 20.99 43.41 -43.98
N GLY A 75 21.45 43.09 -42.77
CA GLY A 75 22.73 43.53 -42.22
C GLY A 75 23.56 42.35 -41.71
N THR A 76 24.87 42.40 -41.93
CA THR A 76 25.81 41.41 -41.42
C THR A 76 26.99 42.09 -40.75
N LEU A 77 27.34 41.65 -39.54
CA LEU A 77 28.54 42.05 -38.80
C LEU A 77 29.37 40.80 -38.47
N THR A 78 30.63 40.78 -38.88
CA THR A 78 31.58 39.71 -38.55
C THR A 78 32.73 40.29 -37.72
N ILE A 79 33.02 39.67 -36.58
CA ILE A 79 34.10 40.02 -35.66
C ILE A 79 35.00 38.79 -35.53
N SER A 80 36.27 38.91 -35.92
CA SER A 80 37.21 37.79 -35.89
C SER A 80 38.62 38.15 -35.43
N ASP A 81 39.41 37.13 -35.09
CA ASP A 81 40.84 37.23 -34.85
C ASP A 81 41.26 38.31 -33.83
N GLY A 82 40.44 38.56 -32.80
CA GLY A 82 40.71 39.57 -31.76
C GLY A 82 40.15 40.97 -32.05
N GLY A 83 39.25 41.10 -33.03
CA GLY A 83 38.53 42.35 -33.28
C GLY A 83 37.46 42.65 -32.21
N ALA A 84 37.02 43.90 -32.09
CA ALA A 84 35.99 44.26 -31.11
C ALA A 84 34.93 45.22 -31.67
N ALA A 85 33.69 45.06 -31.24
CA ALA A 85 32.60 46.02 -31.43
C ALA A 85 31.99 46.40 -30.07
N THR A 86 31.68 47.69 -29.88
CA THR A 86 31.11 48.20 -28.63
C THR A 86 30.00 49.21 -28.93
N ALA A 87 28.82 49.00 -28.38
CA ALA A 87 27.73 49.98 -28.32
C ALA A 87 27.73 50.68 -26.96
N GLY A 88 27.37 51.96 -26.93
CA GLY A 88 27.23 52.71 -25.68
C GLY A 88 25.96 52.35 -24.92
N ASN A 89 24.92 51.96 -25.63
CA ASN A 89 23.67 51.40 -25.15
C ASN A 89 23.45 50.02 -25.81
N ASP A 90 22.50 49.90 -26.72
CA ASP A 90 22.02 48.59 -27.19
C ASP A 90 22.76 48.06 -28.43
N VAL A 91 22.73 46.74 -28.57
CA VAL A 91 22.99 46.07 -29.86
C VAL A 91 21.69 45.42 -30.32
N SER A 92 21.10 45.90 -31.42
CA SER A 92 19.90 45.33 -32.03
C SER A 92 20.22 44.56 -33.31
N ILE A 93 19.83 43.28 -33.38
CA ILE A 93 20.06 42.37 -34.51
C ILE A 93 18.71 41.95 -35.08
N GLY A 94 18.34 42.43 -36.27
CA GLY A 94 17.01 42.22 -36.84
C GLY A 94 15.98 43.11 -36.17
N ASP A 95 16.18 44.43 -36.28
CA ASP A 95 15.48 45.47 -35.53
C ASP A 95 13.98 45.56 -35.86
N ASN A 96 13.61 45.86 -37.12
CA ASN A 96 12.20 46.03 -37.50
C ASN A 96 11.58 44.77 -38.12
N ALA A 97 10.25 44.74 -38.15
CA ALA A 97 9.48 43.70 -38.82
C ALA A 97 9.95 43.47 -40.28
N GLY A 98 10.31 42.23 -40.60
CA GLY A 98 10.82 41.82 -41.91
C GLY A 98 12.30 42.11 -42.16
N ALA A 99 13.02 42.72 -41.22
CA ALA A 99 14.47 42.92 -41.30
C ALA A 99 15.23 41.63 -40.95
N GLU A 100 16.46 41.50 -41.46
CA GLU A 100 17.34 40.35 -41.20
C GLU A 100 18.70 40.84 -40.70
N GLY A 101 19.03 40.52 -39.45
CA GLY A 101 20.32 40.81 -38.85
C GLY A 101 21.15 39.55 -38.64
N THR A 102 22.45 39.61 -38.95
CA THR A 102 23.37 38.49 -38.66
C THR A 102 24.67 39.01 -38.06
N VAL A 103 25.03 38.48 -36.89
CA VAL A 103 26.30 38.76 -36.22
C VAL A 103 27.07 37.46 -36.03
N THR A 104 28.37 37.47 -36.34
CA THR A 104 29.27 36.33 -36.11
C THR A 104 30.51 36.83 -35.37
N ILE A 105 30.84 36.19 -34.25
CA ILE A 105 31.98 36.47 -33.40
C ILE A 105 32.80 35.19 -33.31
N SER A 106 33.98 35.18 -33.92
CA SER A 106 34.81 33.97 -33.98
C SER A 106 36.25 34.23 -33.55
N GLY A 107 36.84 33.33 -32.77
CA GLY A 107 38.25 33.39 -32.41
C GLY A 107 38.51 34.11 -31.08
N ALA A 108 39.51 33.61 -30.35
CA ALA A 108 39.89 34.13 -29.04
C ALA A 108 40.15 35.65 -29.04
N GLY A 109 39.50 36.33 -28.10
CA GLY A 109 39.62 37.78 -27.90
C GLY A 109 38.75 38.62 -28.84
N SER A 110 37.97 38.00 -29.72
CA SER A 110 36.95 38.70 -30.50
C SER A 110 35.75 39.03 -29.60
N THR A 111 35.31 40.29 -29.54
CA THR A 111 34.27 40.73 -28.59
C THR A 111 33.17 41.59 -29.20
N LEU A 112 31.94 41.39 -28.71
CA LEU A 112 30.81 42.31 -28.85
C LEU A 112 30.35 42.74 -27.45
N THR A 113 30.23 44.05 -27.22
CA THR A 113 29.76 44.57 -25.93
C THR A 113 28.64 45.58 -26.15
N ALA A 114 27.52 45.39 -25.46
CA ALA A 114 26.46 46.39 -25.31
C ALA A 114 26.61 47.08 -23.94
N GLY A 115 26.36 48.39 -23.89
CA GLY A 115 26.35 49.16 -22.64
C GLY A 115 25.03 49.08 -21.87
N LEU A 116 23.98 48.55 -22.52
CA LEU A 116 22.71 48.15 -21.92
C LEU A 116 22.38 46.72 -22.41
N ASP A 117 21.56 46.59 -23.46
CA ASP A 117 20.98 45.30 -23.86
C ASP A 117 21.55 44.74 -25.17
N ILE A 118 21.46 43.43 -25.34
CA ILE A 118 21.56 42.78 -26.65
C ILE A 118 20.19 42.23 -27.05
N TYR A 119 19.65 42.72 -28.17
CA TYR A 119 18.43 42.21 -28.79
C TYR A 119 18.77 41.36 -30.02
N VAL A 120 18.40 40.08 -29.99
CA VAL A 120 18.53 39.14 -31.12
C VAL A 120 17.15 38.79 -31.64
N GLY A 121 16.77 39.36 -32.78
CA GLY A 121 15.43 39.25 -33.33
C GLY A 121 14.46 40.12 -32.55
N ASP A 122 14.60 41.45 -32.70
CA ASP A 122 13.80 42.40 -31.94
C ASP A 122 12.34 42.41 -32.40
N PHE A 123 12.02 43.08 -33.51
CA PHE A 123 10.76 42.90 -34.26
C PHE A 123 10.94 42.04 -35.53
N GLY A 124 12.18 41.80 -35.97
CA GLY A 124 12.53 41.06 -37.19
C GLY A 124 13.15 39.68 -36.92
N THR A 125 14.05 39.27 -37.81
CA THR A 125 14.84 38.03 -37.67
C THR A 125 16.29 38.37 -37.34
N GLY A 126 16.78 37.90 -36.19
CA GLY A 126 18.15 38.11 -35.75
C GLY A 126 18.91 36.81 -35.54
N THR A 127 20.18 36.80 -35.92
CA THR A 127 21.08 35.66 -35.68
C THR A 127 22.40 36.15 -35.08
N LEU A 128 22.81 35.56 -33.96
CA LEU A 128 24.11 35.78 -33.32
C LEU A 128 24.84 34.44 -33.18
N THR A 129 26.03 34.34 -33.75
CA THR A 129 26.91 33.16 -33.62
C THR A 129 28.20 33.53 -32.91
N ILE A 130 28.54 32.79 -31.87
CA ILE A 130 29.76 32.94 -31.06
C ILE A 130 30.53 31.63 -31.15
N SER A 131 31.74 31.66 -31.70
CA SER A 131 32.55 30.46 -31.90
C SER A 131 34.03 30.65 -31.57
N ASP A 132 34.73 29.53 -31.38
CA ASP A 132 36.19 29.46 -31.32
C ASP A 132 36.83 30.41 -30.28
N GLY A 133 36.17 30.66 -29.15
CA GLY A 133 36.66 31.56 -28.09
C GLY A 133 36.21 33.03 -28.21
N GLY A 134 35.23 33.34 -29.07
CA GLY A 134 34.60 34.66 -29.13
C GLY A 134 33.74 34.96 -27.90
N ALA A 135 33.43 36.24 -27.66
CA ALA A 135 32.60 36.66 -26.52
C ALA A 135 31.58 37.73 -26.89
N ALA A 136 30.37 37.64 -26.33
CA ALA A 136 29.38 38.70 -26.34
C ALA A 136 28.95 39.03 -24.89
N SER A 137 28.74 40.30 -24.58
CA SER A 137 28.30 40.73 -23.25
C SER A 137 27.32 41.90 -23.32
N ALA A 138 26.22 41.79 -22.59
CA ALA A 138 25.34 42.91 -22.23
C ALA A 138 25.67 43.37 -20.80
N VAL A 139 25.47 44.66 -20.50
CA VAL A 139 25.58 45.17 -19.12
C VAL A 139 24.30 44.89 -18.34
N ASP A 140 23.17 44.80 -19.05
CA ASP A 140 21.85 44.53 -18.51
C ASP A 140 21.38 43.21 -19.16
N ASP A 141 20.39 43.24 -20.05
CA ASP A 141 19.71 42.04 -20.54
C ASP A 141 20.22 41.51 -21.89
N VAL A 142 19.99 40.21 -22.12
CA VAL A 142 20.02 39.62 -23.45
C VAL A 142 18.64 39.08 -23.81
N PHE A 143 17.99 39.68 -24.80
CA PHE A 143 16.69 39.24 -25.33
C PHE A 143 16.86 38.50 -26.65
N ILE A 144 16.25 37.32 -26.77
CA ILE A 144 16.26 36.49 -27.98
C ILE A 144 14.81 36.26 -28.42
N GLY A 145 14.36 36.92 -29.50
CA GLY A 145 12.96 36.90 -29.94
C GLY A 145 12.09 37.83 -29.09
N SER A 146 12.35 39.13 -29.15
CA SER A 146 11.78 40.14 -28.25
C SER A 146 10.27 40.34 -28.42
N PHE A 147 9.79 40.64 -29.62
CA PHE A 147 8.39 41.01 -29.83
C PHE A 147 7.57 39.95 -30.57
N THR A 148 6.24 40.06 -30.48
CA THR A 148 5.33 39.15 -31.18
C THR A 148 5.62 39.08 -32.68
N GLY A 149 5.88 37.87 -33.17
CA GLY A 149 6.21 37.59 -34.57
C GLY A 149 7.67 37.75 -34.95
N SER A 150 8.55 38.15 -34.01
CA SER A 150 10.00 38.18 -34.21
C SER A 150 10.62 36.79 -34.01
N SER A 151 11.83 36.62 -34.56
CA SER A 151 12.61 35.38 -34.40
C SER A 151 14.07 35.69 -34.08
N GLY A 152 14.51 35.26 -32.90
CA GLY A 152 15.89 35.35 -32.45
C GLY A 152 16.60 34.00 -32.45
N THR A 153 17.84 33.95 -32.90
CA THR A 153 18.67 32.74 -32.82
C THR A 153 20.07 33.07 -32.34
N VAL A 154 20.50 32.44 -31.25
CA VAL A 154 21.86 32.53 -30.70
C VAL A 154 22.50 31.15 -30.72
N THR A 155 23.75 31.06 -31.19
CA THR A 155 24.56 29.83 -31.14
C THR A 155 25.91 30.13 -30.51
N ILE A 156 26.28 29.37 -29.48
CA ILE A 156 27.54 29.48 -28.76
C ILE A 156 28.24 28.12 -28.85
N SER A 157 29.31 28.03 -29.63
CA SER A 157 30.00 26.76 -29.88
C SER A 157 31.49 26.85 -29.63
N GLY A 158 32.08 25.84 -29.02
CA GLY A 158 33.53 25.73 -28.83
C GLY A 158 34.02 26.30 -27.49
N ALA A 159 35.04 25.64 -26.94
CA ALA A 159 35.62 26.00 -25.65
C ALA A 159 36.04 27.48 -25.57
N GLY A 160 35.58 28.16 -24.51
CA GLY A 160 35.87 29.57 -24.25
C GLY A 160 34.98 30.56 -25.00
N SER A 161 34.06 30.09 -25.85
CA SER A 161 33.02 30.94 -26.44
C SER A 161 32.00 31.30 -25.35
N THR A 162 31.68 32.59 -25.19
CA THR A 162 30.85 33.07 -24.07
C THR A 162 29.77 34.07 -24.47
N LEU A 163 28.62 33.97 -23.81
CA LEU A 163 27.59 35.01 -23.73
C LEU A 163 27.36 35.36 -22.26
N THR A 164 27.36 36.65 -21.93
CA THR A 164 27.08 37.11 -20.56
C THR A 164 26.03 38.22 -20.58
N ALA A 165 24.98 38.08 -19.78
CA ALA A 165 24.08 39.17 -19.40
C ALA A 165 24.47 39.67 -18.01
N GLY A 166 24.38 40.98 -17.80
CA GLY A 166 24.61 41.56 -16.47
C GLY A 166 23.38 41.54 -15.59
N ASP A 167 22.22 41.24 -16.17
CA ASP A 167 20.97 40.89 -15.51
C ASP A 167 20.46 39.57 -16.13
N ASP A 168 19.42 39.58 -16.97
CA ASP A 168 18.76 38.37 -17.47
C ASP A 168 19.22 37.88 -18.85
N ILE A 169 19.12 36.57 -19.07
CA ILE A 169 19.01 36.01 -20.42
C ILE A 169 17.56 35.56 -20.64
N THR A 170 16.86 36.22 -21.57
CA THR A 170 15.50 35.85 -21.94
C THR A 170 15.40 35.28 -23.35
N VAL A 171 14.95 34.04 -23.45
CA VAL A 171 14.76 33.29 -24.71
C VAL A 171 13.27 33.14 -25.01
N GLY A 172 12.81 33.82 -26.05
CA GLY A 172 11.39 33.90 -26.39
C GLY A 172 10.64 34.81 -25.42
N PHE A 173 11.00 36.10 -25.40
CA PHE A 173 10.31 37.10 -24.57
C PHE A 173 8.85 37.22 -25.03
N GLY A 174 8.59 37.89 -26.16
CA GLY A 174 7.27 37.98 -26.79
C GLY A 174 7.17 37.27 -28.15
N GLY A 175 8.30 36.87 -28.74
CA GLY A 175 8.43 36.20 -30.03
C GLY A 175 8.90 34.75 -29.92
N THR A 176 9.65 34.29 -30.93
CA THR A 176 10.30 32.96 -30.93
C THR A 176 11.80 33.13 -30.72
N GLY A 177 12.33 32.61 -29.61
CA GLY A 177 13.75 32.63 -29.29
C GLY A 177 14.39 31.24 -29.34
N THR A 178 15.62 31.16 -29.81
CA THR A 178 16.41 29.92 -29.79
C THR A 178 17.83 30.22 -29.31
N LEU A 179 18.30 29.49 -28.30
CA LEU A 179 19.68 29.51 -27.81
C LEU A 179 20.27 28.10 -27.88
N THR A 180 21.40 27.94 -28.57
CA THR A 180 22.13 26.68 -28.63
C THR A 180 23.53 26.86 -28.06
N ILE A 181 23.91 26.00 -27.12
CA ILE A 181 25.21 25.99 -26.47
C ILE A 181 25.84 24.61 -26.73
N SER A 182 26.98 24.57 -27.41
CA SER A 182 27.64 23.31 -27.77
C SER A 182 29.17 23.34 -27.63
N ASP A 183 29.77 22.15 -27.63
CA ASP A 183 31.22 21.95 -27.76
C ASP A 183 32.08 22.75 -26.75
N GLY A 184 31.58 22.96 -25.53
CA GLY A 184 32.27 23.71 -24.47
C GLY A 184 32.00 25.22 -24.42
N GLY A 185 31.00 25.72 -25.17
CA GLY A 185 30.51 27.10 -25.05
C GLY A 185 29.77 27.34 -23.73
N ALA A 186 29.65 28.61 -23.31
CA ALA A 186 28.97 28.98 -22.06
C ALA A 186 28.06 30.21 -22.22
N ALA A 187 26.90 30.17 -21.54
CA ALA A 187 26.04 31.33 -21.32
C ALA A 187 25.84 31.57 -19.82
N THR A 188 25.86 32.83 -19.40
CA THR A 188 25.69 33.21 -18.00
C THR A 188 24.78 34.43 -17.90
N ALA A 189 23.68 34.29 -17.17
CA ALA A 189 22.92 35.41 -16.63
C ALA A 189 23.42 35.69 -15.20
N VAL A 190 23.48 36.95 -14.80
CA VAL A 190 23.84 37.32 -13.43
C VAL A 190 22.62 37.20 -12.51
N ASP A 191 21.42 37.34 -13.05
CA ASP A 191 20.15 37.11 -12.35
C ASP A 191 19.43 35.90 -12.98
N ASP A 192 18.37 36.09 -13.77
CA ASP A 192 17.52 35.00 -14.23
C ASP A 192 17.83 34.51 -15.65
N VAL A 193 17.47 33.25 -15.90
CA VAL A 193 17.28 32.73 -17.26
C VAL A 193 15.81 32.41 -17.48
N ASN A 194 15.17 33.16 -18.38
CA ASN A 194 13.74 33.04 -18.69
C ASN A 194 13.53 32.45 -20.09
N ILE A 195 12.77 31.36 -20.21
CA ILE A 195 12.55 30.64 -21.48
C ILE A 195 11.04 30.57 -21.75
N GLY A 196 10.54 31.37 -22.69
CA GLY A 196 9.11 31.50 -23.00
C GLY A 196 8.37 32.39 -22.01
N SER A 197 8.71 33.69 -21.98
CA SER A 197 8.30 34.63 -20.93
C SER A 197 6.83 35.06 -20.97
N PHE A 198 6.30 35.41 -22.15
CA PHE A 198 4.94 35.95 -22.29
C PHE A 198 3.96 34.98 -22.95
N SER A 199 2.68 35.16 -22.68
CA SER A 199 1.62 34.39 -23.34
C SER A 199 1.74 34.44 -24.86
N GLY A 200 1.84 33.27 -25.48
CA GLY A 200 2.00 33.10 -26.93
C GLY A 200 3.45 33.20 -27.44
N SER A 201 4.43 33.47 -26.58
CA SER A 201 5.85 33.39 -26.93
C SER A 201 6.36 31.94 -26.84
N SER A 202 7.49 31.68 -27.51
CA SER A 202 8.14 30.36 -27.48
C SER A 202 9.65 30.52 -27.33
N GLY A 203 10.20 29.93 -26.27
CA GLY A 203 11.63 29.87 -26.01
C GLY A 203 12.16 28.44 -26.16
N THR A 204 13.33 28.29 -26.78
CA THR A 204 14.01 26.99 -26.88
C THR A 204 15.49 27.13 -26.56
N VAL A 205 15.97 26.37 -25.58
CA VAL A 205 17.39 26.28 -25.21
C VAL A 205 17.88 24.85 -25.38
N THR A 206 19.05 24.68 -26.00
CA THR A 206 19.72 23.39 -26.15
C THR A 206 21.17 23.50 -25.67
N ILE A 207 21.57 22.60 -24.77
CA ILE A 207 22.92 22.52 -24.21
C ILE A 207 23.45 21.12 -24.49
N SER A 208 24.43 21.00 -25.38
CA SER A 208 24.93 19.69 -25.82
C SER A 208 26.45 19.61 -25.82
N GLY A 209 27.00 18.56 -25.20
CA GLY A 209 28.43 18.28 -25.22
C GLY A 209 29.14 18.68 -23.92
N ALA A 210 30.14 17.88 -23.56
CA ALA A 210 30.91 18.04 -22.34
C ALA A 210 31.49 19.46 -22.18
N GLY A 211 31.20 20.09 -21.04
CA GLY A 211 31.69 21.43 -20.70
C GLY A 211 30.85 22.57 -21.27
N SER A 212 29.76 22.29 -21.99
CA SER A 212 28.78 23.31 -22.35
C SER A 212 27.90 23.66 -21.17
N THR A 213 27.76 24.94 -20.85
CA THR A 213 27.09 25.38 -19.61
C THR A 213 26.10 26.52 -19.83
N LEU A 214 24.98 26.47 -19.10
CA LEU A 214 24.08 27.58 -18.85
C LEU A 214 24.03 27.84 -17.34
N THR A 215 24.23 29.08 -16.91
CA THR A 215 24.17 29.44 -15.49
C THR A 215 23.25 30.64 -15.30
N ALA A 216 22.30 30.51 -14.39
CA ALA A 216 21.55 31.63 -13.80
C ALA A 216 22.14 31.95 -12.42
N GLY A 217 22.22 33.24 -12.09
CA GLY A 217 22.67 33.68 -10.77
C GLY A 217 21.57 33.73 -9.73
N ASP A 218 20.31 33.59 -10.16
CA ASP A 218 19.13 33.37 -9.32
C ASP A 218 18.33 32.16 -9.84
N VAL A 219 17.32 32.36 -10.69
CA VAL A 219 16.36 31.32 -11.11
C VAL A 219 16.49 30.94 -12.60
N ILE A 220 16.23 29.66 -12.92
CA ILE A 220 15.91 29.24 -14.29
C ILE A 220 14.40 29.01 -14.41
N THR A 221 13.73 29.74 -15.30
CA THR A 221 12.30 29.55 -15.60
C THR A 221 12.10 29.01 -17.02
N VAL A 222 11.46 27.84 -17.13
CA VAL A 222 11.11 27.18 -18.39
C VAL A 222 9.59 27.16 -18.54
N GLY A 223 9.08 28.00 -19.43
CA GLY A 223 7.65 28.25 -19.60
C GLY A 223 7.14 29.12 -18.46
N ASP A 224 7.39 30.43 -18.54
CA ASP A 224 6.95 31.41 -17.54
C ASP A 224 5.43 31.65 -17.67
N ALA A 225 4.99 32.49 -18.63
CA ALA A 225 3.60 32.58 -19.10
C ALA A 225 3.40 32.04 -20.53
N GLY A 226 4.50 31.68 -21.22
CA GLY A 226 4.52 31.17 -22.59
C GLY A 226 4.85 29.68 -22.67
N SER A 227 5.48 29.27 -23.78
CA SER A 227 6.00 27.90 -23.97
C SER A 227 7.53 27.91 -23.91
N GLY A 228 8.10 27.16 -22.98
CA GLY A 228 9.55 27.02 -22.80
C GLY A 228 10.02 25.59 -23.00
N THR A 229 11.18 25.43 -23.66
CA THR A 229 11.85 24.13 -23.80
C THR A 229 13.33 24.25 -23.47
N LEU A 230 13.83 23.40 -22.57
CA LEU A 230 15.25 23.26 -22.26
C LEU A 230 15.68 21.80 -22.50
N THR A 231 16.66 21.59 -23.36
CA THR A 231 17.26 20.28 -23.62
C THR A 231 18.73 20.27 -23.20
N ILE A 232 19.11 19.30 -22.39
CA ILE A 232 20.48 19.08 -21.91
C ILE A 232 20.93 17.68 -22.35
N SER A 233 21.98 17.60 -23.16
CA SER A 233 22.46 16.33 -23.70
C SER A 233 23.98 16.20 -23.72
N ASP A 234 24.46 14.97 -23.89
CA ASP A 234 25.86 14.65 -24.20
C ASP A 234 26.90 15.27 -23.24
N GLY A 235 26.56 15.43 -21.96
CA GLY A 235 27.45 16.02 -20.94
C GLY A 235 27.33 17.54 -20.76
N GLY A 236 26.29 18.17 -21.31
CA GLY A 236 25.96 19.58 -21.04
C GLY A 236 25.42 19.79 -19.62
N ALA A 237 25.47 21.04 -19.12
CA ALA A 237 25.01 21.36 -17.77
C ALA A 237 24.21 22.68 -17.72
N ALA A 238 23.16 22.70 -16.89
CA ALA A 238 22.46 23.91 -16.47
C ALA A 238 22.43 24.03 -14.94
N SER A 239 22.58 25.24 -14.41
CA SER A 239 22.56 25.49 -12.96
C SER A 239 21.86 26.80 -12.60
N ALA A 240 21.04 26.77 -11.56
CA ALA A 240 20.45 27.92 -10.88
C ALA A 240 21.00 28.01 -9.43
N VAL A 241 21.20 29.23 -8.91
CA VAL A 241 21.65 29.46 -7.53
C VAL A 241 20.48 29.44 -6.53
N ASP A 242 19.27 29.60 -7.03
CA ASP A 242 18.04 29.38 -6.27
C ASP A 242 17.24 28.28 -7.00
N ASP A 243 16.06 28.61 -7.50
CA ASP A 243 15.09 27.63 -8.00
C ASP A 243 15.21 27.33 -9.50
N VAL A 244 14.63 26.18 -9.88
CA VAL A 244 14.25 25.90 -11.27
C VAL A 244 12.73 25.75 -11.37
N ASN A 245 12.08 26.59 -12.18
CA ASN A 245 10.65 26.57 -12.43
C ASN A 245 10.33 26.01 -13.81
N ILE A 246 9.45 25.01 -13.90
CA ILE A 246 9.02 24.38 -15.17
C ILE A 246 7.49 24.47 -15.26
N GLY A 247 6.97 25.36 -16.10
CA GLY A 247 5.54 25.68 -16.18
C GLY A 247 5.10 26.54 -15.00
N LYS A 248 5.58 27.80 -14.95
CA LYS A 248 5.45 28.71 -13.82
C LYS A 248 4.02 29.22 -13.64
N ASP A 249 3.48 29.96 -14.60
CA ASP A 249 2.16 30.58 -14.51
C ASP A 249 1.03 29.67 -15.03
N ALA A 250 -0.20 29.98 -14.62
CA ALA A 250 -1.39 29.30 -15.11
C ALA A 250 -1.51 29.39 -16.65
N GLY A 251 -1.56 28.22 -17.30
CA GLY A 251 -1.63 28.09 -18.76
C GLY A 251 -0.28 28.14 -19.49
N ALA A 252 0.83 28.28 -18.76
CA ALA A 252 2.17 28.14 -19.31
C ALA A 252 2.55 26.67 -19.50
N GLU A 253 3.45 26.40 -20.45
CA GLU A 253 3.96 25.07 -20.77
C GLU A 253 5.49 25.05 -20.66
N GLY A 254 6.02 24.35 -19.67
CA GLY A 254 7.45 24.13 -19.49
C GLY A 254 7.85 22.70 -19.81
N THR A 255 8.91 22.50 -20.61
CA THR A 255 9.46 21.17 -20.88
C THR A 255 10.98 21.16 -20.71
N VAL A 256 11.47 20.25 -19.88
CA VAL A 256 12.90 19.99 -19.68
C VAL A 256 13.23 18.54 -20.02
N THR A 257 14.28 18.32 -20.80
CA THR A 257 14.81 16.99 -21.12
C THR A 257 16.30 16.94 -20.79
N ILE A 258 16.70 15.95 -20.00
CA ILE A 258 18.10 15.70 -19.61
C ILE A 258 18.44 14.28 -20.07
N SER A 259 19.37 14.15 -21.00
CA SER A 259 19.71 12.86 -21.60
C SER A 259 21.21 12.63 -21.72
N GLY A 260 21.65 11.40 -21.51
CA GLY A 260 23.04 11.01 -21.67
C GLY A 260 23.89 11.23 -20.42
N ALA A 261 24.87 10.35 -20.24
CA ALA A 261 25.75 10.35 -19.08
C ALA A 261 26.49 11.69 -18.90
N GLY A 262 26.40 12.24 -17.69
CA GLY A 262 27.05 13.49 -17.32
C GLY A 262 26.27 14.76 -17.69
N SER A 263 25.10 14.63 -18.32
CA SER A 263 24.18 15.75 -18.52
C SER A 263 23.48 16.09 -17.20
N THR A 264 23.51 17.34 -16.77
CA THR A 264 23.01 17.73 -15.44
C THR A 264 22.15 18.99 -15.42
N LEU A 265 21.13 18.98 -14.56
CA LEU A 265 20.41 20.17 -14.10
C LEU A 265 20.58 20.28 -12.57
N THR A 266 20.95 21.45 -12.08
CA THR A 266 21.09 21.70 -10.63
C THR A 266 20.34 22.96 -10.25
N ALA A 267 19.53 22.87 -9.20
CA ALA A 267 19.00 23.99 -8.43
C ALA A 267 19.65 23.93 -7.05
N ASP A 268 20.23 25.03 -6.57
CA ASP A 268 20.72 25.11 -5.19
C ASP A 268 19.54 25.26 -4.20
N GLY A 269 18.37 25.74 -4.66
CA GLY A 269 17.08 25.70 -3.97
C GLY A 269 16.18 24.56 -4.48
N ASP A 270 14.95 24.89 -4.87
CA ASP A 270 13.90 23.93 -5.24
C ASP A 270 13.83 23.65 -6.75
N ILE A 271 13.24 22.51 -7.12
CA ILE A 271 12.77 22.25 -8.49
C ILE A 271 11.25 22.15 -8.51
N TYR A 272 10.59 23.03 -9.24
CA TYR A 272 9.14 23.02 -9.48
C TYR A 272 8.82 22.48 -10.87
N VAL A 273 8.09 21.36 -10.94
CA VAL A 273 7.55 20.77 -12.17
C VAL A 273 6.03 20.92 -12.18
N GLY A 274 5.53 21.89 -12.93
CA GLY A 274 4.13 22.32 -12.90
C GLY A 274 3.88 23.13 -11.64
N ASN A 275 4.35 24.39 -11.63
CA ASN A 275 4.17 25.30 -10.49
C ASN A 275 2.70 25.76 -10.40
N ALA A 276 2.23 26.62 -11.30
CA ALA A 276 0.81 26.89 -11.53
C ALA A 276 0.33 26.47 -12.94
N GLY A 277 1.27 26.15 -13.84
CA GLY A 277 1.02 25.71 -15.21
C GLY A 277 1.20 24.21 -15.43
N SER A 278 1.59 23.84 -16.65
CA SER A 278 1.94 22.47 -17.03
C SER A 278 3.47 22.35 -17.14
N GLY A 279 4.07 21.50 -16.32
CA GLY A 279 5.50 21.22 -16.35
C GLY A 279 5.81 19.77 -16.68
N THR A 280 6.82 19.54 -17.52
CA THR A 280 7.35 18.22 -17.83
C THR A 280 8.86 18.17 -17.66
N LEU A 281 9.36 17.21 -16.89
CA LEU A 281 10.78 16.90 -16.73
C LEU A 281 11.04 15.44 -17.13
N THR A 282 11.91 15.23 -18.13
CA THR A 282 12.34 13.89 -18.55
C THR A 282 13.84 13.73 -18.31
N ILE A 283 14.22 12.65 -17.63
CA ILE A 283 15.61 12.28 -17.34
C ILE A 283 15.86 10.89 -17.92
N SER A 284 16.80 10.77 -18.86
CA SER A 284 17.09 9.51 -19.54
C SER A 284 18.58 9.25 -19.74
N ASP A 285 18.92 7.99 -20.06
CA ASP A 285 20.23 7.59 -20.56
C ASP A 285 21.44 8.03 -19.69
N GLY A 286 21.25 8.12 -18.37
CA GLY A 286 22.30 8.53 -17.42
C GLY A 286 22.37 10.03 -17.11
N GLY A 287 21.34 10.80 -17.48
CA GLY A 287 21.20 12.20 -17.07
C GLY A 287 20.84 12.35 -15.59
N ALA A 288 21.06 13.54 -15.01
CA ALA A 288 20.77 13.80 -13.59
C ALA A 288 20.12 15.17 -13.36
N ALA A 289 19.18 15.22 -12.41
CA ALA A 289 18.66 16.45 -11.82
C ALA A 289 18.85 16.45 -10.29
N THR A 290 19.19 17.59 -9.72
CA THR A 290 19.39 17.76 -8.28
C THR A 290 18.76 19.07 -7.81
N ALA A 291 17.88 18.99 -6.81
CA ALA A 291 17.43 20.12 -6.01
C ALA A 291 18.23 20.14 -4.70
N GLY A 292 18.66 21.32 -4.27
CA GLY A 292 19.34 21.51 -2.98
C GLY A 292 18.39 21.36 -1.80
N ASP A 293 17.11 21.73 -2.00
CA ASP A 293 16.02 21.61 -1.05
C ASP A 293 14.95 20.63 -1.58
N ASP A 294 13.75 21.10 -1.92
CA ASP A 294 12.59 20.28 -2.26
C ASP A 294 12.40 20.09 -3.78
N VAL A 295 11.66 19.04 -4.16
CA VAL A 295 11.12 18.87 -5.52
C VAL A 295 9.59 18.85 -5.46
N TYR A 296 8.95 19.77 -6.17
CA TYR A 296 7.50 19.86 -6.30
C TYR A 296 7.04 19.38 -7.67
N ILE A 297 6.09 18.45 -7.72
CA ILE A 297 5.50 17.94 -8.97
C ILE A 297 3.99 18.19 -8.90
N GLY A 298 3.50 19.24 -9.58
CA GLY A 298 2.12 19.71 -9.45
C GLY A 298 1.91 20.46 -8.14
N ASP A 299 2.53 21.64 -8.03
CA ASP A 299 2.62 22.46 -6.83
C ASP A 299 1.26 23.10 -6.47
N ASN A 300 0.78 24.04 -7.29
CA ASN A 300 -0.45 24.78 -6.99
C ASN A 300 -1.73 24.08 -7.47
N ALA A 301 -2.86 24.50 -6.90
CA ALA A 301 -4.18 24.02 -7.30
C ALA A 301 -4.44 24.25 -8.80
N GLY A 302 -4.68 23.15 -9.53
CA GLY A 302 -4.90 23.16 -10.98
C GLY A 302 -3.63 23.05 -11.84
N ALA A 303 -2.44 23.04 -11.22
CA ALA A 303 -1.18 22.75 -11.90
C ALA A 303 -1.05 21.26 -12.24
N GLU A 304 -0.33 20.97 -13.33
CA GLU A 304 -0.02 19.61 -13.78
C GLU A 304 1.49 19.43 -13.89
N GLY A 305 2.05 18.58 -13.03
CA GLY A 305 3.46 18.21 -13.04
C GLY A 305 3.67 16.79 -13.51
N THR A 306 4.59 16.58 -14.46
CA THR A 306 4.99 15.24 -14.92
C THR A 306 6.50 15.07 -14.91
N VAL A 307 7.00 14.07 -14.19
CA VAL A 307 8.41 13.68 -14.18
C VAL A 307 8.56 12.24 -14.63
N THR A 308 9.48 12.00 -15.57
CA THR A 308 9.84 10.64 -16.04
C THR A 308 11.34 10.43 -15.90
N ILE A 309 11.75 9.40 -15.17
CA ILE A 309 13.14 8.98 -15.02
C ILE A 309 13.28 7.57 -15.58
N SER A 310 14.07 7.41 -16.65
CA SER A 310 14.22 6.13 -17.35
C SER A 310 15.67 5.81 -17.67
N GLY A 311 16.02 4.52 -17.65
CA GLY A 311 17.35 4.06 -18.00
C GLY A 311 18.34 4.07 -16.84
N ALA A 312 19.27 3.11 -16.86
CA ALA A 312 20.26 2.93 -15.81
C ALA A 312 21.16 4.17 -15.63
N GLY A 313 21.27 4.62 -14.38
CA GLY A 313 22.08 5.78 -14.00
C GLY A 313 21.39 7.13 -14.16
N SER A 314 20.15 7.15 -14.65
CA SER A 314 19.33 8.37 -14.63
C SER A 314 18.82 8.64 -13.22
N THR A 315 19.02 9.87 -12.70
CA THR A 315 18.74 10.18 -11.30
C THR A 315 18.00 11.50 -11.09
N LEU A 316 17.09 11.51 -10.12
CA LEU A 316 16.56 12.73 -9.49
C LEU A 316 16.86 12.68 -7.99
N THR A 317 17.45 13.75 -7.46
CA THR A 317 17.76 13.87 -6.03
C THR A 317 17.16 15.15 -5.46
N ALA A 318 16.48 15.04 -4.32
CA ALA A 318 16.03 16.16 -3.49
C ALA A 318 16.84 16.20 -2.20
N GLY A 319 17.34 17.38 -1.83
CA GLY A 319 18.09 17.58 -0.58
C GLY A 319 17.22 17.59 0.68
N ASP A 320 15.90 17.73 0.53
CA ASP A 320 14.90 17.53 1.58
C ASP A 320 13.76 16.61 1.08
N ARG A 321 12.61 17.15 0.64
CA ARG A 321 11.40 16.36 0.31
C ARG A 321 11.10 16.30 -1.17
N ILE A 322 10.30 15.30 -1.55
CA ILE A 322 9.63 15.22 -2.85
C ILE A 322 8.12 15.25 -2.63
N TYR A 323 7.44 16.21 -3.25
CA TYR A 323 5.99 16.30 -3.29
C TYR A 323 5.48 15.88 -4.67
N VAL A 324 4.69 14.82 -4.73
CA VAL A 324 3.99 14.37 -5.94
C VAL A 324 2.52 14.70 -5.78
N GLY A 325 2.09 15.80 -6.40
CA GLY A 325 0.78 16.43 -6.19
C GLY A 325 0.72 17.11 -4.84
N ASP A 326 1.29 18.32 -4.72
CA ASP A 326 1.26 19.11 -3.49
C ASP A 326 -0.15 19.67 -3.24
N ALA A 327 -0.57 20.70 -3.98
CA ALA A 327 -1.98 21.13 -4.09
C ALA A 327 -2.59 20.84 -5.48
N GLY A 328 -1.76 20.50 -6.47
CA GLY A 328 -2.15 20.19 -7.85
C GLY A 328 -2.21 18.69 -8.18
N SER A 329 -1.93 18.35 -9.43
CA SER A 329 -1.80 16.98 -9.93
C SER A 329 -0.36 16.67 -10.31
N GLY A 330 0.25 15.71 -9.62
CA GLY A 330 1.62 15.27 -9.86
C GLY A 330 1.71 13.83 -10.36
N THR A 331 2.55 13.60 -11.36
CA THR A 331 2.89 12.25 -11.84
C THR A 331 4.40 12.05 -11.87
N LEU A 332 4.88 10.99 -11.23
CA LEU A 332 6.28 10.56 -11.22
C LEU A 332 6.37 9.12 -11.76
N THR A 333 7.13 8.92 -12.84
CA THR A 333 7.38 7.59 -13.42
C THR A 333 8.87 7.27 -13.34
N ILE A 334 9.20 6.11 -12.78
CA ILE A 334 10.57 5.59 -12.65
C ILE A 334 10.63 4.24 -13.37
N SER A 335 11.43 4.14 -14.44
CA SER A 335 11.52 2.92 -15.24
C SER A 335 12.94 2.55 -15.65
N ASP A 336 13.11 1.30 -16.10
CA ASP A 336 14.31 0.82 -16.79
C ASP A 336 15.65 1.09 -16.05
N GLY A 337 15.64 1.07 -14.72
CA GLY A 337 16.84 1.31 -13.89
C GLY A 337 17.08 2.76 -13.46
N GLY A 338 16.10 3.65 -13.65
CA GLY A 338 16.11 5.01 -13.10
C GLY A 338 16.00 5.03 -11.58
N ALA A 339 16.52 6.08 -10.93
CA ALA A 339 16.51 6.21 -9.47
C ALA A 339 16.03 7.59 -9.02
N VAL A 340 15.25 7.61 -7.93
CA VAL A 340 14.82 8.82 -7.23
C VAL A 340 15.22 8.69 -5.76
N ASP A 341 15.81 9.76 -5.22
CA ASP A 341 16.31 9.82 -3.85
C ASP A 341 15.86 11.11 -3.15
N ALA A 342 15.23 10.97 -1.98
CA ALA A 342 14.80 12.07 -1.13
C ALA A 342 15.45 11.90 0.25
N VAL A 343 16.15 12.95 0.72
CA VAL A 343 16.87 12.94 2.00
C VAL A 343 15.93 12.95 3.21
N ASP A 344 14.66 13.30 3.04
CA ASP A 344 13.66 13.26 4.11
C ASP A 344 12.39 12.51 3.65
N TYR A 345 11.35 13.22 3.21
CA TYR A 345 10.03 12.65 2.92
C TYR A 345 9.76 12.50 1.43
N VAL A 346 8.91 11.53 1.10
CA VAL A 346 8.18 11.50 -0.19
C VAL A 346 6.68 11.56 0.10
N ASN A 347 6.04 12.65 -0.29
CA ASN A 347 4.62 12.90 -0.08
C ASN A 347 3.86 12.73 -1.40
N ILE A 348 2.92 11.81 -1.46
CA ILE A 348 2.13 11.52 -2.67
C ILE A 348 0.67 11.91 -2.40
N GLY A 349 0.20 12.99 -3.01
CA GLY A 349 -1.10 13.61 -2.70
C GLY A 349 -1.06 14.32 -1.34
N ASP A 350 -0.36 15.45 -1.27
CA ASP A 350 -0.04 16.15 -0.02
C ASP A 350 -1.25 16.86 0.59
N ASN A 351 -1.80 17.87 -0.08
CA ASN A 351 -2.90 18.68 0.43
C ASN A 351 -4.28 18.09 0.10
N ALA A 352 -5.29 18.53 0.86
CA ALA A 352 -6.68 18.15 0.60
C ALA A 352 -7.12 18.54 -0.82
N GLY A 353 -7.54 17.55 -1.61
CA GLY A 353 -7.96 17.73 -3.01
C GLY A 353 -6.84 17.57 -4.04
N ALA A 354 -5.58 17.46 -3.62
CA ALA A 354 -4.45 17.16 -4.48
C ALA A 354 -4.45 15.68 -4.92
N SER A 355 -3.78 15.40 -6.04
CA SER A 355 -3.64 14.05 -6.60
C SER A 355 -2.20 13.74 -6.96
N GLY A 356 -1.61 12.77 -6.27
CA GLY A 356 -0.26 12.27 -6.55
C GLY A 356 -0.28 10.86 -7.14
N THR A 357 0.49 10.62 -8.19
CA THR A 357 0.70 9.28 -8.76
C THR A 357 2.18 8.98 -8.96
N VAL A 358 2.66 7.89 -8.36
CA VAL A 358 4.01 7.37 -8.56
C VAL A 358 3.94 5.97 -9.15
N THR A 359 4.71 5.73 -10.22
CA THR A 359 4.87 4.40 -10.83
C THR A 359 6.34 4.03 -10.87
N ILE A 360 6.68 2.85 -10.35
CA ILE A 360 8.03 2.28 -10.34
C ILE A 360 7.99 0.94 -11.05
N SER A 361 8.55 0.85 -12.24
CA SER A 361 8.45 -0.36 -13.07
C SER A 361 9.81 -0.78 -13.65
N GLY A 362 10.15 -2.06 -13.54
CA GLY A 362 11.35 -2.62 -14.14
C GLY A 362 12.49 -2.81 -13.13
N ALA A 363 13.27 -3.86 -13.36
CA ALA A 363 14.38 -4.24 -12.47
C ALA A 363 15.41 -3.11 -12.32
N GLY A 364 15.72 -2.78 -11.06
CA GLY A 364 16.70 -1.75 -10.71
C GLY A 364 16.13 -0.32 -10.67
N SER A 365 14.84 -0.14 -10.99
CA SER A 365 14.16 1.14 -10.75
C SER A 365 13.86 1.33 -9.27
N THR A 366 14.27 2.46 -8.69
CA THR A 366 14.19 2.66 -7.23
C THR A 366 13.64 4.03 -6.85
N LEU A 367 12.81 4.05 -5.81
CA LEU A 367 12.48 5.23 -5.01
C LEU A 367 12.98 5.02 -3.58
N THR A 368 13.77 5.96 -3.07
CA THR A 368 14.22 5.96 -1.68
C THR A 368 13.76 7.24 -0.99
N ALA A 369 13.23 7.09 0.23
CA ALA A 369 13.05 8.18 1.18
C ALA A 369 13.86 7.85 2.44
N ASP A 370 14.73 8.75 2.86
CA ASP A 370 15.56 8.59 4.06
C ASP A 370 14.78 8.76 5.37
N TYR A 371 13.51 9.17 5.28
CA TYR A 371 12.55 9.13 6.38
C TYR A 371 11.26 8.39 6.01
N VAL A 372 10.18 9.08 5.64
CA VAL A 372 8.84 8.47 5.45
C VAL A 372 8.35 8.59 4.01
N ILE A 373 7.70 7.52 3.52
CA ILE A 373 6.86 7.59 2.31
C ILE A 373 5.40 7.71 2.74
N TYR A 374 4.77 8.84 2.42
CA TYR A 374 3.33 9.04 2.61
C TYR A 374 2.58 8.84 1.28
N VAL A 375 1.62 7.93 1.27
CA VAL A 375 0.73 7.69 0.14
C VAL A 375 -0.68 8.15 0.51
N GLY A 376 -1.10 9.29 -0.02
CA GLY A 376 -2.31 9.99 0.41
C GLY A 376 -2.07 10.64 1.77
N PHE A 377 -1.25 11.70 1.82
CA PHE A 377 -0.94 12.41 3.07
C PHE A 377 -2.18 13.17 3.56
N GLY A 378 -2.69 14.12 2.77
CA GLY A 378 -3.95 14.83 2.97
C GLY A 378 -4.91 14.75 1.78
N GLY A 379 -4.39 14.42 0.59
CA GLY A 379 -5.13 14.26 -0.66
C GLY A 379 -5.32 12.80 -1.07
N THR A 380 -5.31 12.57 -2.39
CA THR A 380 -5.32 11.23 -2.98
C THR A 380 -3.93 10.86 -3.48
N GLY A 381 -3.35 9.79 -2.95
CA GLY A 381 -2.04 9.29 -3.38
C GLY A 381 -2.12 7.88 -3.93
N THR A 382 -1.42 7.64 -5.03
CA THR A 382 -1.27 6.31 -5.65
C THR A 382 0.20 5.97 -5.85
N LEU A 383 0.63 4.81 -5.36
CA LEU A 383 1.95 4.24 -5.62
C LEU A 383 1.81 2.85 -6.26
N THR A 384 2.35 2.68 -7.45
CA THR A 384 2.39 1.38 -8.16
C THR A 384 3.83 0.91 -8.30
N ILE A 385 4.11 -0.32 -7.89
CA ILE A 385 5.41 -0.98 -8.01
C ILE A 385 5.22 -2.26 -8.82
N SER A 386 5.87 -2.34 -9.99
CA SER A 386 5.75 -3.49 -10.90
C SER A 386 7.08 -3.95 -11.49
N ASP A 387 7.06 -5.14 -12.09
CA ASP A 387 8.14 -5.66 -12.96
C ASP A 387 9.56 -5.61 -12.35
N GLY A 388 9.69 -5.74 -11.03
CA GLY A 388 10.97 -5.72 -10.32
C GLY A 388 11.42 -4.35 -9.80
N GLY A 389 10.54 -3.34 -9.81
CA GLY A 389 10.79 -2.04 -9.19
C GLY A 389 10.81 -2.10 -7.66
N ALA A 390 11.41 -1.11 -7.01
CA ALA A 390 11.51 -1.07 -5.55
C ALA A 390 11.24 0.33 -4.96
N ALA A 391 10.51 0.37 -3.85
CA ALA A 391 10.40 1.55 -2.98
C ALA A 391 10.92 1.21 -1.58
N THR A 392 11.73 2.10 -1.00
CA THR A 392 12.28 1.96 0.35
C THR A 392 12.09 3.23 1.15
N ALA A 393 11.44 3.12 2.31
CA ALA A 393 11.47 4.14 3.35
C ALA A 393 12.44 3.70 4.46
N VAL A 394 13.33 4.58 4.88
CA VAL A 394 14.30 4.29 5.96
C VAL A 394 13.66 4.39 7.35
N PHE A 395 12.47 4.99 7.46
CA PHE A 395 11.60 4.97 8.63
C PHE A 395 10.27 4.28 8.25
N ASP A 396 9.16 5.02 8.16
CA ASP A 396 7.83 4.46 7.94
C ASP A 396 7.34 4.50 6.50
N VAL A 397 6.37 3.64 6.19
CA VAL A 397 5.44 3.86 5.07
C VAL A 397 4.04 4.01 5.65
N SER A 398 3.37 5.13 5.37
CA SER A 398 1.98 5.36 5.80
C SER A 398 1.05 5.64 4.61
N ILE A 399 -0.06 4.91 4.55
CA ILE A 399 -1.01 4.90 3.43
C ILE A 399 -2.36 5.39 3.94
N GLY A 400 -2.81 6.56 3.48
CA GLY A 400 -4.00 7.24 3.98
C GLY A 400 -3.74 7.86 5.36
N TYR A 401 -2.85 8.87 5.39
CA TYR A 401 -2.30 9.43 6.63
C TYR A 401 -3.33 10.26 7.41
N ASN A 402 -3.76 11.42 6.88
CA ASN A 402 -4.71 12.31 7.55
C ASN A 402 -6.17 11.87 7.37
N ALA A 403 -7.04 12.33 8.27
CA ALA A 403 -8.47 12.14 8.15
C ALA A 403 -9.03 12.70 6.83
N GLY A 404 -9.71 11.85 6.07
CA GLY A 404 -10.26 12.18 4.74
C GLY A 404 -9.27 11.99 3.57
N ALA A 405 -8.00 11.70 3.84
CA ALA A 405 -7.03 11.33 2.82
C ALA A 405 -7.27 9.88 2.31
N SER A 406 -6.86 9.61 1.07
CA SER A 406 -6.99 8.30 0.44
C SER A 406 -5.65 7.86 -0.15
N GLY A 407 -5.07 6.81 0.41
CA GLY A 407 -3.84 6.19 -0.09
C GLY A 407 -4.09 4.85 -0.77
N THR A 408 -3.46 4.61 -1.91
CA THR A 408 -3.49 3.31 -2.59
C THR A 408 -2.10 2.88 -3.02
N VAL A 409 -1.68 1.69 -2.58
CA VAL A 409 -0.43 1.05 -2.98
C VAL A 409 -0.73 -0.27 -3.68
N THR A 410 -0.13 -0.48 -4.84
CA THR A 410 -0.18 -1.76 -5.57
C THR A 410 1.22 -2.27 -5.84
N ILE A 411 1.51 -3.51 -5.45
CA ILE A 411 2.78 -4.18 -5.66
C ILE A 411 2.50 -5.46 -6.45
N SER A 412 2.97 -5.52 -7.70
CA SER A 412 2.69 -6.65 -8.59
C SER A 412 3.95 -7.15 -9.30
N GLY A 413 4.00 -8.44 -9.58
CA GLY A 413 5.10 -9.05 -10.32
C GLY A 413 6.29 -9.44 -9.43
N ALA A 414 6.95 -10.53 -9.81
CA ALA A 414 8.07 -11.09 -9.08
C ALA A 414 9.24 -10.09 -8.97
N GLY A 415 9.74 -9.91 -7.75
CA GLY A 415 10.87 -9.01 -7.46
C GLY A 415 10.47 -7.56 -7.21
N SER A 416 9.19 -7.20 -7.36
CA SER A 416 8.68 -5.89 -6.97
C SER A 416 8.57 -5.79 -5.45
N THR A 417 9.14 -4.75 -4.85
CA THR A 417 9.24 -4.66 -3.37
C THR A 417 8.89 -3.29 -2.80
N LEU A 418 8.14 -3.28 -1.71
CA LEU A 418 8.03 -2.15 -0.78
C LEU A 418 8.71 -2.53 0.54
N THR A 419 9.64 -1.71 1.02
CA THR A 419 10.31 -1.91 2.31
C THR A 419 10.17 -0.68 3.18
N SER A 420 9.71 -0.86 4.41
CA SER A 420 9.88 0.08 5.52
C SER A 420 10.90 -0.53 6.49
N ARG A 421 11.77 0.30 7.08
CA ARG A 421 12.69 -0.15 8.13
C ARG A 421 12.14 0.03 9.55
N ASP A 422 10.90 0.50 9.66
CA ASP A 422 10.12 0.60 10.88
C ASP A 422 8.71 0.08 10.56
N TYR A 423 7.69 0.95 10.49
CA TYR A 423 6.29 0.54 10.30
C TYR A 423 5.77 0.60 8.86
N ILE A 424 4.86 -0.33 8.53
CA ILE A 424 3.89 -0.11 7.44
C ILE A 424 2.52 0.10 8.04
N THR A 425 1.94 1.29 7.82
CA THR A 425 0.58 1.65 8.26
C THR A 425 -0.35 1.78 7.07
N VAL A 426 -1.45 1.02 7.07
CA VAL A 426 -2.48 1.01 6.04
C VAL A 426 -3.79 1.52 6.63
N GLY A 427 -4.19 2.73 6.27
CA GLY A 427 -5.31 3.45 6.88
C GLY A 427 -4.90 3.96 8.26
N ASP A 428 -4.15 5.05 8.29
CA ASP A 428 -3.61 5.66 9.52
C ASP A 428 -4.72 6.42 10.26
N ALA A 429 -5.08 7.63 9.81
CA ALA A 429 -6.33 8.32 10.19
C ALA A 429 -7.33 8.45 9.01
N GLY A 430 -6.88 8.16 7.79
CA GLY A 430 -7.67 8.17 6.55
C GLY A 430 -8.07 6.77 6.07
N SER A 431 -8.24 6.65 4.75
CA SER A 431 -8.47 5.38 4.07
C SER A 431 -7.20 4.92 3.35
N GLY A 432 -6.71 3.73 3.70
CA GLY A 432 -5.53 3.14 3.07
C GLY A 432 -5.84 1.79 2.43
N THR A 433 -5.30 1.57 1.23
CA THR A 433 -5.37 0.27 0.54
C THR A 433 -3.98 -0.18 0.11
N LEU A 434 -3.62 -1.42 0.44
CA LEU A 434 -2.41 -2.10 -0.03
C LEU A 434 -2.79 -3.40 -0.75
N THR A 435 -2.45 -3.52 -2.02
CA THR A 435 -2.63 -4.75 -2.81
C THR A 435 -1.28 -5.34 -3.19
N ILE A 436 -1.09 -6.62 -2.91
CA ILE A 436 0.12 -7.38 -3.24
C ILE A 436 -0.29 -8.58 -4.11
N SER A 437 0.15 -8.61 -5.36
CA SER A 437 -0.21 -9.66 -6.32
C SER A 437 0.99 -10.19 -7.12
N ASP A 438 0.78 -11.31 -7.80
CA ASP A 438 1.68 -11.83 -8.84
C ASP A 438 3.17 -11.97 -8.43
N GLY A 439 3.45 -12.24 -7.16
CA GLY A 439 4.81 -12.39 -6.64
C GLY A 439 5.46 -11.13 -6.07
N GLY A 440 4.70 -10.05 -5.89
CA GLY A 440 5.16 -8.84 -5.21
C GLY A 440 5.37 -9.04 -3.70
N ALA A 441 6.14 -8.16 -3.05
CA ALA A 441 6.39 -8.25 -1.62
C ALA A 441 6.36 -6.90 -0.90
N ALA A 442 5.78 -6.88 0.30
CA ALA A 442 5.89 -5.79 1.27
C ALA A 442 6.55 -6.29 2.55
N THR A 443 7.48 -5.52 3.10
CA THR A 443 8.18 -5.84 4.36
C THR A 443 8.24 -4.60 5.26
N ALA A 444 7.67 -4.71 6.46
CA ALA A 444 7.98 -3.85 7.59
C ALA A 444 9.07 -4.55 8.43
N VAL A 445 10.07 -3.80 8.90
CA VAL A 445 11.09 -4.36 9.80
C VAL A 445 10.58 -4.42 11.24
N ASP A 446 9.59 -3.61 11.59
CA ASP A 446 8.85 -3.68 12.86
C ASP A 446 7.40 -4.13 12.58
N ASP A 447 6.40 -3.35 13.00
CA ASP A 447 4.99 -3.71 12.90
C ASP A 447 4.33 -3.39 11.54
N VAL A 448 3.21 -4.08 11.30
CA VAL A 448 2.22 -3.68 10.29
C VAL A 448 0.90 -3.32 10.96
N TYR A 449 0.43 -2.10 10.74
CA TYR A 449 -0.87 -1.60 11.22
C TYR A 449 -1.87 -1.51 10.06
N ILE A 450 -3.08 -2.04 10.25
CA ILE A 450 -4.17 -2.00 9.27
C ILE A 450 -5.42 -1.43 9.96
N GLY A 451 -5.79 -0.18 9.65
CA GLY A 451 -6.82 0.57 10.37
C GLY A 451 -6.30 1.01 11.74
N ASP A 452 -5.36 1.95 11.75
CA ASP A 452 -4.58 2.31 12.93
C ASP A 452 -5.36 3.16 13.93
N ASN A 453 -5.80 4.35 13.54
CA ASN A 453 -6.53 5.27 14.42
C ASN A 453 -8.06 5.09 14.38
N ALA A 454 -8.73 5.61 15.40
CA ALA A 454 -10.19 5.59 15.47
C ALA A 454 -10.84 6.29 14.26
N GLY A 455 -11.69 5.57 13.54
CA GLY A 455 -12.36 6.03 12.32
C GLY A 455 -11.57 5.86 11.03
N ALA A 456 -10.32 5.36 11.10
CA ALA A 456 -9.53 5.00 9.93
C ALA A 456 -9.99 3.66 9.33
N GLU A 457 -9.79 3.52 8.02
CA GLU A 457 -10.12 2.31 7.26
C GLU A 457 -8.88 1.78 6.55
N GLY A 458 -8.39 0.62 6.98
CA GLY A 458 -7.25 -0.07 6.37
C GLY A 458 -7.69 -1.33 5.64
N THR A 459 -7.26 -1.49 4.38
CA THR A 459 -7.51 -2.70 3.61
C THR A 459 -6.23 -3.24 2.99
N VAL A 460 -5.90 -4.50 3.30
CA VAL A 460 -4.79 -5.23 2.69
C VAL A 460 -5.31 -6.46 1.95
N THR A 461 -4.90 -6.61 0.68
CA THR A 461 -5.18 -7.81 -0.12
C THR A 461 -3.88 -8.42 -0.62
N ILE A 462 -3.70 -9.72 -0.37
CA ILE A 462 -2.54 -10.49 -0.80
C ILE A 462 -3.05 -11.67 -1.63
N SER A 463 -2.75 -11.69 -2.92
CA SER A 463 -3.23 -12.73 -3.84
C SER A 463 -2.13 -13.28 -4.74
N GLY A 464 -2.25 -14.55 -5.13
CA GLY A 464 -1.32 -15.19 -6.05
C GLY A 464 -0.07 -15.75 -5.38
N ALA A 465 0.45 -16.82 -5.98
CA ALA A 465 1.63 -17.51 -5.47
C ALA A 465 2.88 -16.61 -5.45
N GLY A 466 3.57 -16.60 -4.31
CA GLY A 466 4.79 -15.82 -4.10
C GLY A 466 4.55 -14.40 -3.56
N SER A 467 3.31 -13.91 -3.60
CA SER A 467 2.94 -12.63 -3.01
C SER A 467 3.03 -12.69 -1.49
N LYS A 468 3.70 -11.71 -0.87
CA LYS A 468 3.97 -11.75 0.59
C LYS A 468 3.90 -10.40 1.29
N LEU A 469 3.28 -10.39 2.46
CA LEU A 469 3.47 -9.37 3.50
C LEU A 469 4.29 -9.96 4.67
N THR A 470 5.30 -9.24 5.14
CA THR A 470 6.11 -9.62 6.31
C THR A 470 6.16 -8.46 7.30
N ALA A 471 5.81 -8.72 8.56
CA ALA A 471 6.13 -7.86 9.69
C ALA A 471 7.31 -8.46 10.45
N GLY A 472 8.24 -7.62 10.89
CA GLY A 472 9.39 -8.03 11.70
C GLY A 472 9.09 -8.10 13.20
N ASP A 473 7.93 -7.57 13.62
CA ASP A 473 7.34 -7.76 14.95
C ASP A 473 5.87 -8.25 14.80
N ASP A 474 4.87 -7.39 14.98
CA ASP A 474 3.45 -7.77 15.01
C ASP A 474 2.67 -7.38 13.74
N ILE A 475 1.51 -8.04 13.54
CA ILE A 475 0.47 -7.55 12.62
C ILE A 475 -0.79 -7.17 13.41
N TYR A 476 -1.24 -5.93 13.24
CA TYR A 476 -2.48 -5.40 13.81
C TYR A 476 -3.54 -5.20 12.74
N VAL A 477 -4.63 -5.97 12.81
CA VAL A 477 -5.80 -5.85 11.93
C VAL A 477 -6.94 -5.21 12.72
N GLY A 478 -7.19 -3.94 12.47
CA GLY A 478 -8.06 -3.08 13.27
C GLY A 478 -7.39 -2.76 14.60
N ASN A 479 -6.45 -1.79 14.60
CA ASN A 479 -5.75 -1.38 15.82
C ASN A 479 -6.70 -0.61 16.75
N ALA A 480 -7.01 0.64 16.43
CA ALA A 480 -8.13 1.41 16.97
C ALA A 480 -9.23 1.71 15.93
N GLY A 481 -8.95 1.47 14.64
CA GLY A 481 -9.88 1.68 13.52
C GLY A 481 -10.53 0.39 13.00
N SER A 482 -10.88 0.41 11.71
CA SER A 482 -11.39 -0.75 10.98
C SER A 482 -10.31 -1.30 10.04
N GLY A 483 -9.87 -2.53 10.28
CA GLY A 483 -8.86 -3.20 9.47
C GLY A 483 -9.39 -4.44 8.77
N THR A 484 -9.04 -4.61 7.49
CA THR A 484 -9.35 -5.81 6.71
C THR A 484 -8.07 -6.38 6.09
N LEU A 485 -7.81 -7.67 6.30
CA LEU A 485 -6.74 -8.42 5.66
C LEU A 485 -7.32 -9.62 4.91
N THR A 486 -7.14 -9.66 3.59
CA THR A 486 -7.54 -10.78 2.73
C THR A 486 -6.32 -11.46 2.14
N ILE A 487 -6.21 -12.78 2.31
CA ILE A 487 -5.14 -13.62 1.77
C ILE A 487 -5.79 -14.70 0.90
N SER A 488 -5.43 -14.74 -0.38
CA SER A 488 -6.07 -15.62 -1.36
C SER A 488 -5.08 -16.19 -2.38
N ASP A 489 -5.49 -17.22 -3.12
CA ASP A 489 -4.79 -17.76 -4.29
C ASP A 489 -3.28 -18.05 -4.08
N GLY A 490 -2.87 -18.48 -2.89
CA GLY A 490 -1.47 -18.78 -2.57
C GLY A 490 -0.64 -17.62 -2.00
N GLY A 491 -1.28 -16.49 -1.69
CA GLY A 491 -0.66 -15.35 -1.01
C GLY A 491 -0.29 -15.66 0.45
N LYS A 492 0.62 -14.87 1.04
CA LYS A 492 1.11 -15.13 2.40
C LYS A 492 1.27 -13.87 3.24
N ALA A 493 0.92 -13.96 4.53
CA ALA A 493 1.28 -12.97 5.54
C ALA A 493 2.02 -13.65 6.71
N SER A 494 3.00 -12.98 7.30
CA SER A 494 3.71 -13.48 8.47
C SER A 494 4.11 -12.36 9.42
N ALA A 495 3.83 -12.53 10.71
CA ALA A 495 4.39 -11.77 11.82
C ALA A 495 5.49 -12.59 12.50
N VAL A 496 6.52 -11.91 13.04
CA VAL A 496 7.55 -12.58 13.85
C VAL A 496 7.03 -12.90 15.24
N ASN A 497 6.15 -12.05 15.78
CA ASN A 497 5.49 -12.26 17.06
C ASN A 497 3.98 -12.48 16.83
N ASP A 498 3.14 -11.54 17.24
CA ASP A 498 1.70 -11.71 17.35
C ASP A 498 0.93 -11.26 16.10
N VAL A 499 -0.26 -11.82 15.94
CA VAL A 499 -1.31 -11.26 15.08
C VAL A 499 -2.51 -10.89 15.93
N ASN A 500 -2.83 -9.60 15.98
CA ASN A 500 -3.94 -9.04 16.76
C ASN A 500 -5.07 -8.61 15.82
N ILE A 501 -6.28 -9.13 16.02
CA ILE A 501 -7.46 -8.83 15.20
C ILE A 501 -8.52 -8.17 16.09
N GLY A 502 -8.79 -6.87 15.88
CA GLY A 502 -9.63 -6.07 16.76
C GLY A 502 -8.90 -5.73 18.08
N LYS A 503 -7.81 -4.96 17.97
CA LYS A 503 -6.83 -4.79 19.04
C LYS A 503 -7.31 -3.90 20.18
N ASP A 504 -7.94 -2.77 19.93
CA ASP A 504 -8.41 -1.83 20.96
C ASP A 504 -9.94 -1.83 21.10
N ALA A 505 -10.44 -1.28 22.21
CA ALA A 505 -11.87 -1.18 22.47
C ALA A 505 -12.58 -0.34 21.40
N GLY A 506 -13.59 -0.92 20.75
CA GLY A 506 -14.32 -0.30 19.64
C GLY A 506 -13.67 -0.48 18.25
N ALA A 507 -12.49 -1.07 18.17
CA ALA A 507 -11.86 -1.45 16.91
C ALA A 507 -12.54 -2.67 16.28
N SER A 508 -12.43 -2.78 14.95
CA SER A 508 -12.96 -3.91 14.17
C SER A 508 -11.87 -4.47 13.27
N GLY A 509 -11.49 -5.72 13.50
CA GLY A 509 -10.55 -6.45 12.67
C GLY A 509 -11.22 -7.58 11.91
N THR A 510 -10.99 -7.69 10.60
CA THR A 510 -11.46 -8.82 9.79
C THR A 510 -10.31 -9.43 9.00
N VAL A 511 -10.09 -10.72 9.16
CA VAL A 511 -9.11 -11.49 8.40
C VAL A 511 -9.81 -12.62 7.66
N THR A 512 -9.54 -12.74 6.36
CA THR A 512 -10.02 -13.84 5.51
C THR A 512 -8.85 -14.51 4.82
N ILE A 513 -8.73 -15.83 4.97
CA ILE A 513 -7.75 -16.67 4.30
C ILE A 513 -8.50 -17.71 3.47
N SER A 514 -8.38 -17.64 2.15
CA SER A 514 -9.06 -18.57 1.24
C SER A 514 -8.14 -19.14 0.17
N GLY A 515 -8.43 -20.36 -0.28
CA GLY A 515 -7.69 -21.00 -1.36
C GLY A 515 -6.42 -21.73 -0.91
N ALA A 516 -6.13 -22.84 -1.58
CA ALA A 516 -5.00 -23.70 -1.27
C ALA A 516 -3.65 -22.95 -1.35
N GLY A 517 -2.85 -23.09 -0.29
CA GLY A 517 -1.51 -22.48 -0.19
C GLY A 517 -1.50 -21.03 0.31
N SER A 518 -2.68 -20.44 0.54
CA SER A 518 -2.82 -19.16 1.23
C SER A 518 -2.54 -19.35 2.72
N THR A 519 -1.64 -18.56 3.30
CA THR A 519 -1.20 -18.76 4.70
C THR A 519 -1.07 -17.46 5.50
N LEU A 520 -1.51 -17.51 6.76
CA LEU A 520 -1.14 -16.54 7.80
C LEU A 520 -0.31 -17.26 8.88
N THR A 521 0.84 -16.70 9.25
CA THR A 521 1.68 -17.25 10.33
C THR A 521 1.95 -16.19 11.39
N ALA A 522 1.80 -16.56 12.66
CA ALA A 522 2.26 -15.80 13.82
C ALA A 522 3.38 -16.56 14.51
N GLY A 523 4.51 -15.91 14.78
CA GLY A 523 5.63 -16.53 15.48
C GLY A 523 5.42 -16.63 17.00
N ASP A 524 4.37 -16.00 17.53
CA ASP A 524 3.87 -16.19 18.90
C ASP A 524 2.35 -16.45 18.89
N GLU A 525 1.51 -15.51 19.33
CA GLU A 525 0.07 -15.71 19.51
C GLU A 525 -0.80 -15.12 18.38
N ILE A 526 -2.01 -15.67 18.21
CA ILE A 526 -3.08 -15.02 17.45
C ILE A 526 -4.21 -14.66 18.41
N ARG A 527 -4.57 -13.37 18.46
CA ARG A 527 -5.68 -12.87 19.28
C ARG A 527 -6.81 -12.37 18.38
N VAL A 528 -7.97 -13.03 18.46
CA VAL A 528 -9.18 -12.70 17.70
C VAL A 528 -10.18 -12.05 18.63
N GLY A 529 -10.42 -10.75 18.44
CA GLY A 529 -11.13 -9.91 19.39
C GLY A 529 -10.26 -9.70 20.63
N ALA A 530 -9.18 -8.92 20.50
CA ALA A 530 -8.25 -8.71 21.60
C ALA A 530 -8.91 -7.86 22.70
N TYR A 531 -9.31 -6.62 22.38
CA TYR A 531 -10.15 -5.76 23.23
C TYR A 531 -11.39 -5.23 22.48
N GLY A 532 -11.41 -5.37 21.15
CA GLY A 532 -12.52 -4.97 20.28
C GLY A 532 -13.23 -6.17 19.67
N THR A 533 -13.68 -6.00 18.42
CA THR A 533 -14.34 -7.04 17.64
C THR A 533 -13.36 -7.62 16.62
N GLY A 534 -13.16 -8.94 16.62
CA GLY A 534 -12.28 -9.63 15.69
C GLY A 534 -12.97 -10.78 14.99
N THR A 535 -12.79 -10.86 13.67
CA THR A 535 -13.28 -11.96 12.85
C THR A 535 -12.16 -12.59 12.05
N LEU A 536 -12.03 -13.92 12.13
CA LEU A 536 -11.10 -14.72 11.33
C LEU A 536 -11.88 -15.79 10.56
N THR A 537 -11.77 -15.77 9.24
CA THR A 537 -12.39 -16.78 8.36
C THR A 537 -11.32 -17.52 7.58
N ILE A 538 -11.36 -18.86 7.62
CA ILE A 538 -10.47 -19.76 6.89
C ILE A 538 -11.33 -20.65 6.00
N SER A 539 -11.16 -20.55 4.68
CA SER A 539 -11.95 -21.31 3.71
C SER A 539 -11.13 -21.92 2.58
N ASP A 540 -11.73 -22.86 1.85
CA ASP A 540 -11.25 -23.35 0.55
C ASP A 540 -9.77 -23.81 0.53
N GLY A 541 -9.26 -24.36 1.63
CA GLY A 541 -7.88 -24.84 1.73
C GLY A 541 -6.85 -23.82 2.26
N GLY A 542 -7.32 -22.69 2.81
CA GLY A 542 -6.47 -21.73 3.50
C GLY A 542 -5.92 -22.27 4.83
N ALA A 543 -4.78 -21.76 5.28
CA ALA A 543 -4.16 -22.21 6.53
C ALA A 543 -3.71 -21.06 7.44
N VAL A 544 -3.90 -21.25 8.74
CA VAL A 544 -3.39 -20.36 9.79
C VAL A 544 -2.53 -21.17 10.75
N ASP A 545 -1.36 -20.64 11.09
CA ASP A 545 -0.39 -21.29 11.97
C ASP A 545 0.08 -20.30 13.06
N ALA A 546 -0.26 -20.58 14.32
CA ALA A 546 0.25 -19.86 15.48
C ALA A 546 1.28 -20.74 16.19
N VAL A 547 2.49 -20.23 16.42
CA VAL A 547 3.54 -21.00 17.10
C VAL A 547 3.20 -21.24 18.57
N TYR A 548 2.46 -20.33 19.22
CA TYR A 548 1.91 -20.49 20.56
C TYR A 548 0.38 -20.56 20.52
N ASN A 549 -0.30 -19.59 21.12
CA ASN A 549 -1.71 -19.71 21.48
C ASN A 549 -2.61 -19.06 20.44
N VAL A 550 -3.86 -19.52 20.39
CA VAL A 550 -4.94 -18.81 19.71
C VAL A 550 -6.01 -18.46 20.73
N ASN A 551 -6.17 -17.17 21.01
CA ASN A 551 -7.16 -16.65 21.96
C ASN A 551 -8.31 -15.99 21.20
N ILE A 552 -9.55 -16.40 21.48
CA ILE A 552 -10.75 -15.91 20.82
C ILE A 552 -11.64 -15.24 21.87
N GLY A 553 -11.88 -13.93 21.74
CA GLY A 553 -12.47 -13.12 22.82
C GLY A 553 -11.49 -12.98 23.99
N ASP A 554 -10.34 -12.35 23.72
CA ASP A 554 -9.17 -12.33 24.59
C ASP A 554 -9.44 -11.61 25.92
N ASN A 555 -9.87 -10.35 25.88
CA ASN A 555 -10.14 -9.54 27.08
C ASN A 555 -11.63 -9.41 27.40
N ALA A 556 -11.94 -8.87 28.58
CA ALA A 556 -13.30 -8.55 28.98
C ALA A 556 -13.99 -7.64 27.94
N ASP A 557 -15.27 -7.91 27.67
CA ASP A 557 -16.10 -7.24 26.66
C ASP A 557 -15.63 -7.39 25.19
N ALA A 558 -14.51 -8.06 24.93
CA ALA A 558 -14.05 -8.34 23.58
C ALA A 558 -14.88 -9.47 22.92
N GLU A 559 -15.08 -9.36 21.60
CA GLU A 559 -15.83 -10.34 20.81
C GLU A 559 -14.93 -10.94 19.72
N GLY A 560 -14.64 -12.23 19.83
CA GLY A 560 -13.87 -12.99 18.85
C GLY A 560 -14.74 -14.00 18.11
N THR A 561 -14.65 -14.02 16.78
CA THR A 561 -15.33 -15.01 15.94
C THR A 561 -14.34 -15.66 14.98
N VAL A 562 -14.25 -16.99 15.03
CA VAL A 562 -13.43 -17.78 14.11
C VAL A 562 -14.30 -18.78 13.37
N THR A 563 -14.19 -18.81 12.05
CA THR A 563 -14.88 -19.78 11.18
C THR A 563 -13.86 -20.51 10.31
N ILE A 564 -13.87 -21.84 10.36
CA ILE A 564 -13.07 -22.72 9.51
C ILE A 564 -14.05 -23.59 8.72
N SER A 565 -14.04 -23.46 7.39
CA SER A 565 -14.96 -24.18 6.50
C SER A 565 -14.24 -24.75 5.30
N GLY A 566 -14.67 -25.92 4.84
CA GLY A 566 -14.16 -26.53 3.60
C GLY A 566 -12.94 -27.42 3.81
N ALA A 567 -12.86 -28.46 2.97
CA ALA A 567 -11.79 -29.45 3.06
C ALA A 567 -10.39 -28.83 2.86
N GLY A 568 -9.49 -29.15 3.79
CA GLY A 568 -8.10 -28.67 3.77
C GLY A 568 -7.90 -27.29 4.39
N SER A 569 -8.97 -26.63 4.85
CA SER A 569 -8.85 -25.41 5.65
C SER A 569 -8.39 -25.75 7.07
N THR A 570 -7.30 -25.15 7.55
CA THR A 570 -6.68 -25.52 8.83
C THR A 570 -6.34 -24.34 9.73
N LEU A 571 -6.54 -24.52 11.04
CA LEU A 571 -5.98 -23.68 12.09
C LEU A 571 -5.12 -24.54 13.02
N THR A 572 -3.84 -24.20 13.16
CA THR A 572 -2.92 -24.88 14.07
C THR A 572 -2.46 -23.92 15.16
N ALA A 573 -2.45 -24.40 16.40
CA ALA A 573 -1.84 -23.71 17.54
C ALA A 573 -0.76 -24.62 18.17
N GLY A 574 0.48 -24.15 18.21
CA GLY A 574 1.58 -24.84 18.88
C GLY A 574 1.44 -24.86 20.41
N GLY A 575 0.52 -24.04 20.94
CA GLY A 575 0.14 -23.93 22.35
C GLY A 575 -1.31 -24.36 22.61
N PHE A 576 -2.05 -23.47 23.27
CA PHE A 576 -3.46 -23.63 23.64
C PHE A 576 -4.40 -22.97 22.61
N ILE A 577 -5.66 -23.41 22.58
CA ILE A 577 -6.74 -22.65 21.95
C ILE A 577 -7.78 -22.33 23.02
N ASP A 578 -7.97 -21.04 23.28
CA ASP A 578 -8.91 -20.56 24.28
C ASP A 578 -10.07 -19.80 23.61
N VAL A 579 -11.28 -20.37 23.72
CA VAL A 579 -12.52 -19.84 23.15
C VAL A 579 -13.33 -19.17 24.25
N GLY A 580 -13.44 -17.85 24.21
CA GLY A 580 -13.93 -17.04 25.31
C GLY A 580 -12.89 -17.00 26.42
N TYR A 581 -11.73 -16.37 26.15
CA TYR A 581 -10.61 -16.31 27.09
C TYR A 581 -11.01 -15.50 28.34
N PHE A 582 -11.21 -14.19 28.22
CA PHE A 582 -11.92 -13.38 29.24
C PHE A 582 -13.17 -12.68 28.68
N GLY A 583 -13.39 -12.71 27.37
CA GLY A 583 -14.53 -12.10 26.67
C GLY A 583 -15.54 -13.13 26.13
N THR A 584 -16.10 -12.83 24.97
CA THR A 584 -16.99 -13.73 24.22
C THR A 584 -16.26 -14.28 23.01
N GLY A 585 -16.09 -15.60 22.95
CA GLY A 585 -15.44 -16.26 21.82
C GLY A 585 -16.36 -17.28 21.14
N THR A 586 -16.33 -17.29 19.81
CA THR A 586 -17.04 -18.28 19.01
C THR A 586 -16.09 -18.94 18.01
N LEU A 587 -16.18 -20.26 17.90
CA LEU A 587 -15.41 -21.07 16.95
C LEU A 587 -16.35 -22.01 16.21
N THR A 588 -16.42 -21.89 14.90
CA THR A 588 -17.22 -22.76 14.03
C THR A 588 -16.30 -23.55 13.10
N ILE A 589 -16.43 -24.87 13.09
CA ILE A 589 -15.70 -25.79 12.23
C ILE A 589 -16.73 -26.54 11.38
N SER A 590 -16.65 -26.38 10.05
CA SER A 590 -17.66 -26.91 9.13
C SER A 590 -17.08 -27.47 7.84
N ASP A 591 -17.87 -28.25 7.12
CA ASP A 591 -17.59 -28.69 5.75
C ASP A 591 -16.18 -29.29 5.50
N GLY A 592 -15.61 -29.98 6.50
CA GLY A 592 -14.28 -30.60 6.38
C GLY A 592 -13.10 -29.75 6.86
N GLY A 593 -13.36 -28.64 7.57
CA GLY A 593 -12.33 -27.84 8.22
C GLY A 593 -11.68 -28.55 9.41
N ALA A 594 -10.42 -28.23 9.71
CA ALA A 594 -9.67 -28.84 10.81
C ALA A 594 -9.03 -27.80 11.73
N VAL A 595 -9.07 -28.07 13.04
CA VAL A 595 -8.40 -27.28 14.07
C VAL A 595 -7.57 -28.21 14.93
N ASP A 596 -6.29 -27.90 15.10
CA ASP A 596 -5.35 -28.70 15.87
C ASP A 596 -4.63 -27.84 16.93
N ALA A 597 -4.86 -28.15 18.21
CA ALA A 597 -4.13 -27.58 19.35
C ALA A 597 -3.13 -28.61 19.89
N VAL A 598 -1.87 -28.22 20.10
CA VAL A 598 -0.85 -29.11 20.67
C VAL A 598 -1.15 -29.46 22.14
N TYR A 599 -1.74 -28.53 22.90
CA TYR A 599 -2.12 -28.76 24.29
C TYR A 599 -3.65 -28.79 24.47
N ASN A 600 -4.19 -27.96 25.37
CA ASN A 600 -5.60 -27.94 25.70
C ASN A 600 -6.39 -27.04 24.74
N VAL A 601 -7.67 -27.36 24.63
CA VAL A 601 -8.71 -26.43 24.14
C VAL A 601 -9.61 -26.08 25.30
N SER A 602 -9.71 -24.79 25.65
CA SER A 602 -10.56 -24.30 26.74
C SER A 602 -11.72 -23.49 26.19
N ILE A 603 -12.95 -23.80 26.59
CA ILE A 603 -14.17 -23.14 26.12
C ILE A 603 -14.84 -22.49 27.32
N GLY A 604 -14.91 -21.16 27.33
CA GLY A 604 -15.25 -20.39 28.52
C GLY A 604 -14.12 -20.48 29.55
N TYR A 605 -12.92 -20.01 29.17
CA TYR A 605 -11.71 -20.09 29.98
C TYR A 605 -11.86 -19.32 31.29
N GLY A 606 -11.97 -17.99 31.25
CA GLY A 606 -11.97 -17.11 32.40
C GLY A 606 -13.31 -16.96 33.12
N THR A 607 -13.27 -16.41 34.33
CA THR A 607 -14.51 -16.14 35.09
C THR A 607 -15.41 -15.15 34.35
N SER A 608 -16.70 -15.46 34.22
CA SER A 608 -17.69 -14.68 33.45
C SER A 608 -17.46 -14.60 31.93
N SER A 609 -16.47 -15.31 31.39
CA SER A 609 -16.29 -15.41 29.94
C SER A 609 -17.32 -16.37 29.34
N THR A 610 -17.58 -16.22 28.04
CA THR A 610 -18.48 -17.11 27.29
C THR A 610 -17.75 -17.67 26.07
N GLY A 611 -17.61 -18.99 26.00
CA GLY A 611 -17.07 -19.70 24.85
C GLY A 611 -18.12 -20.58 24.19
N ALA A 612 -18.18 -20.56 22.85
CA ALA A 612 -19.02 -21.46 22.08
C ALA A 612 -18.24 -22.08 20.92
N VAL A 613 -18.23 -23.41 20.86
CA VAL A 613 -17.62 -24.18 19.77
C VAL A 613 -18.71 -25.02 19.09
N THR A 614 -18.78 -24.93 17.76
CA THR A 614 -19.66 -25.77 16.93
C THR A 614 -18.81 -26.52 15.90
N ILE A 615 -18.96 -27.84 15.84
CA ILE A 615 -18.29 -28.71 14.88
C ILE A 615 -19.37 -29.48 14.13
N SER A 616 -19.54 -29.18 12.84
CA SER A 616 -20.60 -29.77 12.03
C SER A 616 -20.09 -30.24 10.67
N GLY A 617 -20.66 -31.31 10.13
CA GLY A 617 -20.35 -31.82 8.80
C GLY A 617 -19.21 -32.83 8.77
N ALA A 618 -19.29 -33.73 7.79
CA ALA A 618 -18.33 -34.82 7.63
C ALA A 618 -16.91 -34.30 7.39
N GLY A 619 -15.95 -34.82 8.16
CA GLY A 619 -14.54 -34.45 8.08
C GLY A 619 -14.16 -33.21 8.87
N SER A 620 -15.13 -32.48 9.43
CA SER A 620 -14.88 -31.36 10.34
C SER A 620 -14.34 -31.87 11.67
N LYS A 621 -13.19 -31.35 12.11
CA LYS A 621 -12.51 -31.89 13.30
C LYS A 621 -11.85 -30.81 14.16
N LEU A 622 -12.01 -30.94 15.48
CA LEU A 622 -11.18 -30.29 16.49
C LEU A 622 -10.33 -31.36 17.18
N THR A 623 -9.02 -31.15 17.26
CA THR A 623 -8.09 -32.01 18.00
C THR A 623 -7.42 -31.21 19.12
N ALA A 624 -7.45 -31.74 20.34
CA ALA A 624 -6.65 -31.28 21.48
C ALA A 624 -5.61 -32.35 21.85
N GLY A 625 -4.33 -31.97 21.82
CA GLY A 625 -3.23 -32.87 22.18
C GLY A 625 -3.20 -33.24 23.67
N ASP A 626 -3.88 -32.47 24.52
CA ASP A 626 -4.17 -32.81 25.92
C ASP A 626 -5.69 -32.85 26.16
N ASN A 627 -6.26 -31.86 26.85
CA ASN A 627 -7.67 -31.90 27.30
C ASN A 627 -8.55 -30.93 26.52
N ILE A 628 -9.86 -31.22 26.50
CA ILE A 628 -10.89 -30.24 26.13
C ILE A 628 -11.63 -29.85 27.41
N TYR A 629 -11.69 -28.56 27.73
CA TYR A 629 -12.47 -28.02 28.84
C TYR A 629 -13.71 -27.30 28.30
N VAL A 630 -14.90 -27.78 28.66
CA VAL A 630 -16.18 -27.16 28.30
C VAL A 630 -16.75 -26.49 29.55
N GLY A 631 -16.59 -25.18 29.66
CA GLY A 631 -16.81 -24.43 30.90
C GLY A 631 -15.66 -24.65 31.86
N ASP A 632 -14.55 -23.93 31.68
CA ASP A 632 -13.40 -24.00 32.57
C ASP A 632 -13.70 -23.23 33.88
N PHE A 633 -13.43 -21.92 33.91
CA PHE A 633 -13.93 -21.00 34.95
C PHE A 633 -15.19 -20.22 34.51
N GLY A 634 -15.50 -20.21 33.21
CA GLY A 634 -16.60 -19.45 32.61
C GLY A 634 -17.80 -20.31 32.16
N THR A 635 -18.52 -19.82 31.16
CA THR A 635 -19.60 -20.55 30.49
C THR A 635 -19.09 -21.10 29.16
N GLY A 636 -19.08 -22.42 28.99
CA GLY A 636 -18.65 -23.07 27.76
C GLY A 636 -19.73 -23.95 27.15
N THR A 637 -19.88 -23.87 25.83
CA THR A 637 -20.72 -24.78 25.05
C THR A 637 -19.91 -25.42 23.92
N LEU A 638 -19.96 -26.75 23.82
CA LEU A 638 -19.42 -27.51 22.70
C LEU A 638 -20.56 -28.27 22.04
N THR A 639 -20.78 -28.05 20.75
CA THR A 639 -21.78 -28.77 19.95
C THR A 639 -21.09 -29.56 18.85
N VAL A 640 -21.34 -30.88 18.81
CA VAL A 640 -20.91 -31.75 17.71
C VAL A 640 -22.13 -32.32 16.99
N SER A 641 -22.26 -32.03 15.71
CA SER A 641 -23.41 -32.41 14.87
C SER A 641 -22.96 -32.89 13.49
N ASP A 642 -23.87 -33.51 12.72
CA ASP A 642 -23.69 -33.89 11.32
C ASP A 642 -22.33 -34.56 11.02
N SER A 643 -21.92 -35.52 11.85
CA SER A 643 -20.62 -36.23 11.78
C SER A 643 -19.36 -35.40 12.05
N GLY A 644 -19.47 -34.20 12.62
CA GLY A 644 -18.35 -33.43 13.16
C GLY A 644 -17.71 -34.14 14.36
N VAL A 645 -16.39 -33.96 14.56
CA VAL A 645 -15.61 -34.69 15.56
C VAL A 645 -14.87 -33.74 16.51
N ALA A 646 -15.00 -33.96 17.82
CA ALA A 646 -14.09 -33.41 18.83
C ALA A 646 -13.23 -34.54 19.41
N GLU A 647 -11.91 -34.41 19.28
CA GLU A 647 -10.93 -35.37 19.80
C GLU A 647 -10.11 -34.76 20.93
N ALA A 648 -10.10 -35.40 22.10
CA ALA A 648 -9.25 -35.04 23.24
C ALA A 648 -8.32 -36.21 23.58
N ALA A 649 -7.00 -36.03 23.53
CA ALA A 649 -6.07 -37.10 23.89
C ALA A 649 -6.13 -37.47 25.38
N GLY A 650 -6.41 -36.50 26.23
CA GLY A 650 -6.64 -36.60 27.67
C GLY A 650 -8.13 -36.75 28.00
N ALA A 651 -8.67 -35.83 28.79
CA ALA A 651 -10.07 -35.80 29.18
C ALA A 651 -10.84 -34.68 28.47
N LEU A 652 -12.12 -34.93 28.19
CA LEU A 652 -13.10 -33.88 27.94
C LEU A 652 -13.78 -33.57 29.28
N THR A 653 -13.44 -32.45 29.90
CA THR A 653 -13.98 -32.06 31.20
C THR A 653 -15.11 -31.03 31.02
N ILE A 654 -16.25 -31.26 31.65
CA ILE A 654 -17.42 -30.37 31.59
C ILE A 654 -17.58 -29.70 32.95
N ALA A 655 -17.61 -28.36 32.95
CA ALA A 655 -17.74 -27.50 34.12
C ALA A 655 -16.66 -27.78 35.18
N GLN A 656 -15.40 -27.47 34.85
CA GLN A 656 -14.22 -27.87 35.63
C GLN A 656 -14.25 -27.34 37.07
N PHE A 657 -14.42 -26.03 37.25
CA PHE A 657 -14.36 -25.37 38.54
C PHE A 657 -15.73 -25.00 39.11
N LEU A 658 -15.77 -24.70 40.41
CA LEU A 658 -16.97 -24.17 41.06
C LEU A 658 -17.48 -22.92 40.34
N ASP A 659 -18.80 -22.79 40.23
CA ASP A 659 -19.51 -21.69 39.54
C ASP A 659 -19.34 -21.63 38.01
N SER A 660 -18.52 -22.49 37.40
CA SER A 660 -18.48 -22.61 35.94
C SER A 660 -19.67 -23.41 35.40
N THR A 661 -20.02 -23.17 34.13
CA THR A 661 -21.11 -23.88 33.44
C THR A 661 -20.61 -24.46 32.14
N GLY A 662 -20.82 -25.76 31.95
CA GLY A 662 -20.38 -26.48 30.76
C GLY A 662 -21.52 -27.24 30.12
N THR A 663 -21.68 -27.13 28.80
CA THR A 663 -22.67 -27.91 28.05
C THR A 663 -22.01 -28.58 26.83
N LEU A 664 -22.06 -29.91 26.78
CA LEU A 664 -21.71 -30.70 25.61
C LEU A 664 -23.00 -31.18 24.92
N ASN A 665 -23.22 -30.78 23.68
CA ASN A 665 -24.35 -31.23 22.86
C ASN A 665 -23.88 -32.25 21.82
N ILE A 666 -24.54 -33.41 21.79
CA ILE A 666 -24.44 -34.40 20.71
C ILE A 666 -25.69 -34.28 19.85
N GLY A 667 -25.52 -33.73 18.64
CA GLY A 667 -26.62 -33.28 17.78
C GLY A 667 -26.92 -31.79 18.00
N ALA A 668 -28.19 -31.44 18.22
CA ALA A 668 -28.61 -30.06 18.46
C ALA A 668 -28.48 -29.64 19.93
N ALA A 669 -28.54 -28.34 20.20
CA ALA A 669 -28.63 -27.83 21.57
C ALA A 669 -30.00 -28.17 22.20
N SER A 670 -30.07 -28.13 23.54
CA SER A 670 -31.32 -28.36 24.29
C SER A 670 -32.43 -27.40 23.85
N GLY A 671 -33.62 -27.94 23.60
CA GLY A 671 -34.80 -27.18 23.15
C GLY A 671 -34.82 -26.77 21.67
N GLU A 672 -33.74 -26.98 20.93
CA GLU A 672 -33.69 -26.81 19.47
C GLU A 672 -34.17 -28.06 18.73
N ALA A 673 -34.43 -27.95 17.43
CA ALA A 673 -34.78 -29.11 16.62
C ALA A 673 -33.58 -30.07 16.48
N ALA A 674 -33.81 -31.35 16.74
CA ALA A 674 -32.80 -32.40 16.66
C ALA A 674 -32.04 -32.41 15.31
N GLN A 675 -30.72 -32.64 15.37
CA GLN A 675 -29.81 -32.70 14.21
C GLN A 675 -29.09 -34.06 14.14
N ALA A 676 -28.40 -34.39 13.04
CA ALA A 676 -27.62 -35.62 13.02
C ALA A 676 -26.48 -35.52 14.06
N ALA A 677 -26.09 -36.65 14.64
CA ALA A 677 -25.13 -36.64 15.74
C ALA A 677 -23.71 -36.35 15.21
N GLY A 678 -22.92 -35.66 16.02
CA GLY A 678 -21.46 -35.66 15.91
C GLY A 678 -20.84 -36.67 16.87
N PHE A 679 -19.51 -36.66 16.94
CA PHE A 679 -18.73 -37.62 17.74
C PHE A 679 -17.76 -36.92 18.67
N VAL A 680 -17.56 -37.52 19.84
CA VAL A 680 -16.48 -37.20 20.77
C VAL A 680 -15.60 -38.43 20.91
N THR A 681 -14.28 -38.26 20.80
CA THR A 681 -13.33 -39.39 20.85
C THR A 681 -12.11 -39.06 21.70
N GLY A 682 -11.45 -40.12 22.17
CA GLY A 682 -10.07 -40.07 22.62
C GLY A 682 -9.08 -40.07 21.45
N ALA A 683 -7.79 -39.91 21.75
CA ALA A 683 -6.73 -40.01 20.75
C ALA A 683 -6.81 -41.31 19.94
N ASP A 684 -6.49 -41.22 18.65
CA ASP A 684 -6.44 -42.35 17.71
C ASP A 684 -7.76 -43.15 17.63
N GLY A 685 -8.90 -42.50 17.90
CA GLY A 685 -10.23 -43.12 17.85
C GLY A 685 -10.55 -44.00 19.06
N ALA A 686 -9.84 -43.83 20.18
CA ALA A 686 -10.23 -44.44 21.45
C ALA A 686 -11.57 -43.87 21.94
N ALA A 687 -12.24 -44.59 22.85
CA ALA A 687 -13.43 -44.08 23.52
C ALA A 687 -13.12 -42.79 24.29
N ALA A 688 -14.00 -41.79 24.21
CA ALA A 688 -13.82 -40.53 24.92
C ALA A 688 -13.81 -40.72 26.45
N ASN A 689 -13.00 -39.94 27.16
CA ASN A 689 -13.01 -39.88 28.63
C ASN A 689 -13.64 -38.56 29.07
N ILE A 690 -14.92 -38.59 29.38
CA ILE A 690 -15.72 -37.43 29.79
C ILE A 690 -15.78 -37.35 31.33
N VAL A 691 -15.46 -36.18 31.88
CA VAL A 691 -15.42 -35.94 33.32
C VAL A 691 -16.24 -34.71 33.67
N PHE A 692 -17.20 -34.84 34.57
CA PHE A 692 -17.87 -33.69 35.19
C PHE A 692 -17.03 -33.16 36.34
N GLY A 693 -16.73 -31.85 36.31
CA GLY A 693 -15.95 -31.16 37.33
C GLY A 693 -16.79 -30.71 38.54
N GLU A 694 -16.36 -29.63 39.19
CA GLU A 694 -17.02 -29.07 40.37
C GLU A 694 -18.20 -28.13 40.03
N GLY A 695 -18.31 -27.70 38.77
CA GLY A 695 -19.32 -26.75 38.30
C GLY A 695 -20.63 -27.40 37.85
N THR A 696 -21.45 -26.62 37.12
CA THR A 696 -22.72 -27.10 36.56
C THR A 696 -22.52 -27.63 35.14
N GLY A 697 -22.30 -28.94 35.03
CA GLY A 697 -22.09 -29.60 33.74
C GLY A 697 -23.33 -30.32 33.21
N THR A 698 -23.56 -30.20 31.90
CA THR A 698 -24.65 -30.88 31.17
C THR A 698 -24.11 -31.58 29.92
N LEU A 699 -24.53 -32.84 29.72
CA LEU A 699 -24.37 -33.59 28.47
C LEU A 699 -25.76 -33.78 27.85
N VAL A 700 -25.96 -33.28 26.63
CA VAL A 700 -27.25 -33.30 25.92
C VAL A 700 -27.17 -34.25 24.73
N PHE A 701 -28.16 -35.13 24.62
CA PHE A 701 -28.46 -35.92 23.43
C PHE A 701 -29.75 -35.37 22.80
N ASN A 702 -29.61 -34.71 21.65
CA ASN A 702 -30.75 -34.20 20.89
C ASN A 702 -30.49 -34.43 19.41
N HIS A 703 -30.64 -35.68 18.99
CA HIS A 703 -30.23 -36.12 17.66
C HIS A 703 -31.31 -36.89 16.90
N ILE A 704 -31.11 -37.08 15.59
CA ILE A 704 -32.05 -37.81 14.70
C ILE A 704 -31.57 -39.21 14.31
N GLU A 705 -30.40 -39.64 14.83
CA GLU A 705 -29.88 -40.97 14.50
C GLU A 705 -30.88 -42.08 14.85
N PRO A 706 -31.02 -43.10 14.00
CA PRO A 706 -31.88 -44.24 14.28
C PRO A 706 -31.38 -45.07 15.47
N GLU A 707 -30.06 -45.08 15.68
CA GLU A 707 -29.36 -45.67 16.82
C GLU A 707 -27.97 -45.00 16.94
N LEU A 708 -27.63 -44.49 18.11
CA LEU A 708 -26.33 -43.91 18.43
C LEU A 708 -25.67 -44.72 19.54
N ASP A 709 -24.62 -45.47 19.20
CA ASP A 709 -23.78 -46.14 20.19
C ASP A 709 -22.85 -45.11 20.86
N PHE A 710 -23.03 -44.91 22.17
CA PHE A 710 -22.20 -44.00 22.95
C PHE A 710 -21.33 -44.78 23.94
N ASP A 711 -20.09 -45.05 23.53
CA ASP A 711 -19.13 -45.92 24.20
C ASP A 711 -18.17 -45.19 25.16
N ALA A 712 -18.37 -43.89 25.36
CA ALA A 712 -17.51 -43.05 26.20
C ALA A 712 -17.49 -43.51 27.66
N ARG A 713 -16.35 -43.26 28.32
CA ARG A 713 -16.23 -43.33 29.78
C ARG A 713 -16.71 -42.01 30.37
N VAL A 714 -17.69 -42.06 31.26
CA VAL A 714 -18.31 -40.86 31.87
C VAL A 714 -18.25 -40.96 33.40
N SER A 715 -17.77 -39.90 34.05
CA SER A 715 -17.64 -39.86 35.52
C SER A 715 -17.88 -38.47 36.12
N GLY A 716 -18.14 -38.43 37.44
CA GLY A 716 -18.42 -37.18 38.17
C GLY A 716 -19.91 -36.89 38.33
N ALA A 717 -20.20 -35.76 38.98
CA ALA A 717 -21.57 -35.31 39.24
C ALA A 717 -21.99 -34.27 38.20
N GLY A 718 -22.96 -34.61 37.36
CA GLY A 718 -23.48 -33.73 36.31
C GLY A 718 -24.90 -34.10 35.88
N THR A 719 -25.40 -33.45 34.84
CA THR A 719 -26.71 -33.77 34.25
C THR A 719 -26.53 -34.38 32.87
N LEU A 720 -27.19 -35.50 32.60
CA LEU A 720 -27.38 -36.03 31.26
C LEU A 720 -28.83 -35.76 30.83
N GLU A 721 -29.05 -35.04 29.74
CA GLU A 721 -30.37 -34.79 29.17
C GLU A 721 -30.50 -35.54 27.84
N HIS A 722 -31.50 -36.42 27.74
CA HIS A 722 -31.86 -37.09 26.50
C HIS A 722 -33.22 -36.57 26.02
N GLU A 723 -33.21 -35.85 24.88
CA GLU A 723 -34.37 -35.10 24.38
C GLU A 723 -34.93 -35.67 23.07
N ALA A 724 -34.09 -36.26 22.22
CA ALA A 724 -34.50 -36.85 20.95
C ALA A 724 -33.49 -37.90 20.45
N GLY A 725 -33.95 -38.79 19.57
CA GLY A 725 -33.14 -39.86 18.97
C GLY A 725 -33.23 -41.18 19.72
N THR A 726 -32.40 -42.14 19.32
CA THR A 726 -32.16 -43.38 20.06
C THR A 726 -30.69 -43.46 20.43
N THR A 727 -30.34 -43.44 21.73
CA THR A 727 -28.96 -43.56 22.21
C THR A 727 -28.78 -44.83 23.04
N SER A 728 -27.74 -45.62 22.75
CA SER A 728 -27.31 -46.76 23.56
C SER A 728 -26.02 -46.44 24.33
N LEU A 729 -26.12 -46.36 25.66
CA LEU A 729 -24.97 -46.16 26.55
C LEU A 729 -24.25 -47.50 26.77
N THR A 730 -23.17 -47.71 26.02
CA THR A 730 -22.38 -48.96 26.03
C THR A 730 -21.01 -48.82 26.72
N GLY A 731 -20.60 -47.58 27.00
CA GLY A 731 -19.34 -47.25 27.66
C GLY A 731 -19.32 -47.48 29.18
N ASP A 732 -18.30 -46.95 29.86
CA ASP A 732 -18.17 -47.03 31.34
C ASP A 732 -18.80 -45.81 32.02
N PHE A 733 -19.99 -45.99 32.59
CA PHE A 733 -20.71 -44.97 33.37
C PHE A 733 -20.70 -45.26 34.89
N SER A 734 -19.88 -46.20 35.35
CA SER A 734 -19.89 -46.64 36.75
C SER A 734 -19.40 -45.55 37.71
N GLY A 735 -18.63 -44.59 37.19
CA GLY A 735 -18.15 -43.41 37.92
C GLY A 735 -19.06 -42.19 37.80
N PHE A 736 -20.15 -42.25 37.04
CA PHE A 736 -21.12 -41.15 36.96
C PHE A 736 -22.01 -41.17 38.20
N THR A 737 -22.05 -40.06 38.94
CA THR A 737 -22.82 -39.92 40.18
C THR A 737 -23.88 -38.82 40.08
N GLY A 738 -24.17 -38.39 38.85
CA GLY A 738 -25.13 -37.34 38.55
C GLY A 738 -26.54 -37.85 38.33
N VAL A 739 -27.32 -37.09 37.55
CA VAL A 739 -28.71 -37.40 37.21
C VAL A 739 -28.87 -37.48 35.70
N GLY A 740 -29.45 -38.59 35.21
CA GLY A 740 -29.94 -38.74 33.85
C GLY A 740 -31.41 -38.35 33.75
N ASN A 741 -31.78 -37.56 32.77
CA ASN A 741 -33.14 -37.11 32.51
C ASN A 741 -33.50 -37.51 31.08
N VAL A 742 -34.55 -38.30 30.92
CA VAL A 742 -35.04 -38.75 29.61
C VAL A 742 -36.38 -38.06 29.35
N SER A 743 -36.37 -37.02 28.53
CA SER A 743 -37.55 -36.20 28.24
C SER A 743 -38.14 -36.43 26.85
N GLY A 744 -37.39 -37.07 25.97
CA GLY A 744 -37.85 -37.54 24.66
C GLY A 744 -36.92 -38.60 24.08
N GLY A 745 -37.33 -39.24 22.98
CA GLY A 745 -36.56 -40.31 22.34
C GLY A 745 -36.49 -41.61 23.15
N HIS A 746 -35.50 -42.46 22.82
CA HIS A 746 -35.23 -43.75 23.45
C HIS A 746 -33.79 -43.79 23.98
N LEU A 747 -33.63 -43.93 25.30
CA LEU A 747 -32.32 -44.15 25.91
C LEU A 747 -32.19 -45.63 26.32
N SER A 748 -31.25 -46.36 25.72
CA SER A 748 -30.83 -47.69 26.19
C SER A 748 -29.66 -47.55 27.15
N VAL A 749 -29.78 -48.11 28.36
CA VAL A 749 -28.68 -48.18 29.33
C VAL A 749 -28.19 -49.62 29.37
N ASP A 750 -27.10 -49.90 28.66
CA ASP A 750 -26.50 -51.24 28.51
C ASP A 750 -25.20 -51.39 29.31
N THR A 751 -25.10 -50.62 30.39
CA THR A 751 -23.92 -50.53 31.25
C THR A 751 -24.30 -50.32 32.72
N THR A 752 -23.31 -50.22 33.60
CA THR A 752 -23.53 -49.72 34.97
C THR A 752 -23.53 -48.20 34.94
N PHE A 753 -24.69 -47.60 35.13
CA PHE A 753 -24.91 -46.17 35.29
C PHE A 753 -24.99 -45.83 36.78
N GLY A 754 -23.96 -45.19 37.32
CA GLY A 754 -23.85 -44.97 38.77
C GLY A 754 -24.85 -43.94 39.34
N GLY A 755 -25.48 -43.13 38.49
CA GLY A 755 -26.38 -42.03 38.88
C GLY A 755 -27.86 -42.39 38.87
N ASP A 756 -28.69 -41.45 39.29
CA ASP A 756 -30.15 -41.58 39.25
C ASP A 756 -30.70 -41.30 37.85
N VAL A 757 -31.84 -41.89 37.50
CA VAL A 757 -32.50 -41.67 36.20
C VAL A 757 -33.96 -41.25 36.40
N ASN A 758 -34.34 -40.11 35.84
CA ASN A 758 -35.70 -39.63 35.75
C ASN A 758 -36.22 -39.74 34.32
N VAL A 759 -37.23 -40.57 34.09
CA VAL A 759 -37.92 -40.67 32.80
C VAL A 759 -39.14 -39.75 32.85
N ARG A 760 -39.05 -38.63 32.13
CA ARG A 760 -40.07 -37.58 32.07
C ARG A 760 -41.10 -37.91 30.97
N SER A 761 -42.18 -37.13 30.93
CA SER A 761 -43.22 -37.26 29.91
C SER A 761 -42.63 -37.22 28.50
N GLY A 762 -42.88 -38.25 27.69
CA GLY A 762 -42.39 -38.35 26.31
C GLY A 762 -41.07 -39.11 26.14
N GLY A 763 -40.31 -39.33 27.23
CA GLY A 763 -39.09 -40.13 27.22
C GLY A 763 -39.35 -41.63 27.30
N THR A 764 -38.49 -42.42 26.64
CA THR A 764 -38.49 -43.88 26.71
C THR A 764 -37.16 -44.38 27.24
N LEU A 765 -37.16 -45.24 28.27
CA LEU A 765 -35.97 -45.93 28.79
C LEU A 765 -36.02 -47.42 28.44
N THR A 766 -34.89 -48.01 28.05
CA THR A 766 -34.70 -49.46 27.78
C THR A 766 -33.29 -49.91 28.22
N GLY A 767 -32.95 -51.19 28.01
CA GLY A 767 -31.61 -51.74 28.22
C GLY A 767 -31.51 -52.79 29.32
N ASN A 768 -30.33 -53.40 29.46
CA ASN A 768 -30.03 -54.49 30.43
C ASN A 768 -29.13 -54.06 31.60
N GLY A 769 -28.79 -52.78 31.65
CA GLY A 769 -27.86 -52.20 32.59
C GLY A 769 -28.39 -52.05 34.02
N THR A 770 -27.62 -51.32 34.81
CA THR A 770 -27.93 -51.01 36.21
C THR A 770 -27.92 -49.50 36.40
N VAL A 771 -28.90 -48.94 37.13
CA VAL A 771 -29.03 -47.51 37.43
C VAL A 771 -29.15 -47.28 38.95
N GLY A 772 -29.02 -46.03 39.41
CA GLY A 772 -29.30 -45.59 40.78
C GLY A 772 -30.80 -45.63 41.12
N ALA A 773 -31.33 -44.57 41.74
CA ALA A 773 -32.76 -44.38 41.85
C ALA A 773 -33.39 -44.18 40.47
N LEU A 774 -34.58 -44.71 40.27
CA LEU A 774 -35.27 -44.71 38.97
C LEU A 774 -36.69 -44.18 39.17
N ASP A 775 -37.03 -43.07 38.51
CA ASP A 775 -38.35 -42.44 38.59
C ASP A 775 -39.01 -42.33 37.21
N PHE A 776 -40.22 -42.87 37.08
CA PHE A 776 -41.04 -42.81 35.88
C PHE A 776 -42.22 -41.87 36.10
N ALA A 777 -42.20 -40.72 35.43
CA ALA A 777 -43.25 -39.71 35.51
C ALA A 777 -44.48 -40.07 34.67
N ASP A 778 -45.59 -39.34 34.89
CA ASP A 778 -46.78 -39.41 34.03
C ASP A 778 -46.42 -39.15 32.56
N GLY A 779 -46.88 -40.00 31.65
CA GLY A 779 -46.58 -39.92 30.22
C GLY A 779 -45.20 -40.43 29.79
N SER A 780 -44.42 -41.01 30.70
CA SER A 780 -43.15 -41.69 30.39
C SER A 780 -43.36 -43.13 29.89
N PHE A 781 -42.35 -43.69 29.25
CA PHE A 781 -42.34 -45.07 28.75
C PHE A 781 -41.14 -45.85 29.28
N TYR A 782 -41.38 -47.05 29.76
CA TYR A 782 -40.36 -48.06 30.01
C TYR A 782 -40.52 -49.18 29.00
N GLN A 783 -39.50 -49.42 28.18
CA GLN A 783 -39.48 -50.45 27.17
C GLN A 783 -38.66 -51.65 27.65
N VAL A 784 -39.21 -52.84 27.52
CA VAL A 784 -38.62 -54.09 28.01
C VAL A 784 -38.63 -55.10 26.89
N ASP A 785 -37.45 -55.59 26.50
CA ASP A 785 -37.33 -56.70 25.55
C ASP A 785 -37.04 -58.01 26.30
N LEU A 786 -38.04 -58.89 26.32
CA LEU A 786 -37.94 -60.18 27.00
C LEU A 786 -37.17 -61.23 26.21
N ASP A 787 -37.04 -61.07 24.89
CA ASP A 787 -36.30 -62.02 24.06
C ASP A 787 -34.78 -61.90 24.33
N GLY A 788 -34.33 -60.71 24.73
CA GLY A 788 -32.94 -60.40 25.08
C GLY A 788 -32.57 -60.55 26.57
N ASN A 789 -33.53 -60.81 27.48
CA ASN A 789 -33.40 -60.52 28.92
C ASN A 789 -32.99 -59.06 29.20
N ASP A 790 -33.55 -58.14 28.42
CA ASP A 790 -33.19 -56.72 28.42
C ASP A 790 -34.11 -55.95 29.37
N PHE A 791 -33.72 -55.91 30.65
CA PHE A 791 -34.40 -55.12 31.67
C PHE A 791 -33.43 -54.42 32.62
N ILE A 792 -33.83 -53.23 33.07
CA ILE A 792 -33.02 -52.34 33.90
C ILE A 792 -33.10 -52.75 35.36
N LYS A 793 -31.95 -52.72 36.04
CA LYS A 793 -31.84 -52.94 37.48
C LYS A 793 -31.63 -51.60 38.20
N SER A 794 -32.58 -51.17 39.01
CA SER A 794 -32.35 -50.06 39.94
C SER A 794 -31.66 -50.57 41.20
N THR A 795 -30.63 -49.85 41.63
CA THR A 795 -29.89 -50.15 42.87
C THR A 795 -30.49 -49.45 44.08
N GLU A 796 -31.42 -48.51 43.89
CA GLU A 796 -32.06 -47.76 44.97
C GLU A 796 -33.59 -47.81 44.88
N ALA A 797 -34.28 -46.66 45.01
CA ALA A 797 -35.73 -46.57 44.96
C ALA A 797 -36.22 -46.53 43.50
N LEU A 798 -37.25 -47.32 43.21
CA LEU A 798 -38.03 -47.26 41.98
C LEU A 798 -39.37 -46.60 42.25
N THR A 799 -39.68 -45.55 41.51
CA THR A 799 -40.98 -44.87 41.52
C THR A 799 -41.63 -44.94 40.16
N ILE A 800 -42.91 -45.31 40.13
CA ILE A 800 -43.72 -45.37 38.90
C ILE A 800 -45.02 -44.61 39.14
N ALA A 801 -45.21 -43.49 38.44
CA ALA A 801 -46.43 -42.70 38.49
C ALA A 801 -47.59 -43.41 37.78
N THR A 802 -48.84 -43.12 38.19
CA THR A 802 -50.06 -43.77 37.69
C THR A 802 -50.27 -43.67 36.17
N GLY A 803 -49.61 -42.75 35.47
CA GLY A 803 -49.68 -42.60 34.01
C GLY A 803 -48.39 -42.90 33.25
N ALA A 804 -47.38 -43.49 33.91
CA ALA A 804 -46.24 -44.10 33.22
C ALA A 804 -46.66 -45.43 32.56
N GLN A 805 -46.06 -45.77 31.42
CA GLN A 805 -46.36 -47.00 30.68
C GLN A 805 -45.17 -47.95 30.65
N VAL A 806 -45.41 -49.22 30.98
CA VAL A 806 -44.42 -50.30 30.82
C VAL A 806 -44.80 -51.13 29.60
N ASN A 807 -44.01 -51.00 28.55
CA ASN A 807 -44.20 -51.67 27.26
C ASN A 807 -43.30 -52.89 27.18
N VAL A 808 -43.92 -54.08 27.13
CA VAL A 808 -43.21 -55.35 27.00
C VAL A 808 -43.26 -55.80 25.54
N LEU A 809 -42.09 -55.91 24.90
CA LEU A 809 -41.97 -56.37 23.53
C LEU A 809 -41.78 -57.89 23.46
N PHE A 810 -42.27 -58.46 22.37
CA PHE A 810 -42.19 -59.88 22.03
C PHE A 810 -41.88 -59.98 20.53
N ASP A 811 -40.61 -59.86 20.18
CA ASP A 811 -40.16 -59.86 18.78
C ASP A 811 -40.06 -61.29 18.23
N ASN A 812 -39.96 -62.31 19.09
CA ASN A 812 -39.95 -63.72 18.69
C ASN A 812 -40.98 -64.56 19.47
N LYS A 813 -42.22 -64.59 18.98
CA LYS A 813 -43.39 -65.28 19.57
C LYS A 813 -43.25 -66.79 19.82
N ALA A 814 -42.11 -67.41 19.56
CA ALA A 814 -41.95 -68.87 19.56
C ALA A 814 -41.27 -69.46 20.82
N ASP A 815 -40.39 -68.72 21.51
CA ASP A 815 -39.48 -69.33 22.50
C ASP A 815 -39.56 -68.76 23.93
N VAL A 816 -40.31 -67.67 24.18
CA VAL A 816 -40.52 -67.15 25.54
C VAL A 816 -41.76 -67.80 26.18
N PRO A 817 -41.63 -68.60 27.25
CA PRO A 817 -42.78 -69.06 28.01
C PRO A 817 -43.40 -67.88 28.74
N ILE A 818 -44.34 -67.18 28.10
CA ILE A 818 -45.15 -66.07 28.68
C ILE A 818 -45.95 -66.46 29.94
N TRP A 819 -45.88 -67.73 30.33
CA TRP A 819 -46.52 -68.31 31.50
C TRP A 819 -45.57 -68.42 32.70
N ASP A 820 -44.27 -68.20 32.51
CA ASP A 820 -43.31 -68.11 33.60
C ASP A 820 -43.26 -66.67 34.13
N PRO A 821 -43.27 -66.45 35.46
CA PRO A 821 -43.07 -65.12 36.02
C PRO A 821 -41.72 -64.58 35.59
N PHE A 822 -41.71 -63.38 35.01
CA PHE A 822 -40.49 -62.66 34.65
C PHE A 822 -40.38 -61.37 35.43
N GLU A 823 -39.15 -60.94 35.66
CA GLU A 823 -38.83 -59.71 36.35
C GLU A 823 -38.65 -58.60 35.32
N ILE A 824 -39.42 -57.52 35.47
CA ILE A 824 -39.44 -56.40 34.53
C ILE A 824 -38.58 -55.25 35.04
N LEU A 825 -38.52 -55.06 36.35
CA LEU A 825 -37.72 -54.06 37.04
C LEU A 825 -37.31 -54.62 38.40
N THR A 826 -36.12 -54.25 38.86
CA THR A 826 -35.62 -54.62 40.20
C THR A 826 -35.23 -53.34 40.94
N ALA A 827 -35.49 -53.25 42.25
CA ALA A 827 -35.14 -52.11 43.08
C ALA A 827 -35.01 -52.53 44.55
N GLN A 828 -34.30 -51.74 45.36
CA GLN A 828 -34.27 -51.96 46.81
C GLN A 828 -35.58 -51.56 47.49
N THR A 829 -36.26 -50.52 46.97
CA THR A 829 -37.56 -50.06 47.44
C THR A 829 -38.42 -49.70 46.25
N VAL A 830 -39.69 -50.09 46.27
CA VAL A 830 -40.65 -49.79 45.19
C VAL A 830 -41.82 -48.98 45.76
N THR A 831 -42.10 -47.83 45.15
CA THR A 831 -43.18 -46.91 45.56
C THR A 831 -44.03 -46.51 44.36
N GLY A 832 -45.33 -46.76 44.40
CA GLY A 832 -46.25 -46.38 43.30
C GLY A 832 -47.65 -46.96 43.45
N GLU A 833 -48.59 -46.46 42.66
CA GLU A 833 -49.89 -47.09 42.43
C GLU A 833 -49.83 -47.89 41.13
N PHE A 834 -49.64 -49.21 41.26
CA PHE A 834 -49.74 -50.12 40.13
C PHE A 834 -51.19 -50.20 39.68
N GLY A 835 -51.51 -49.51 38.58
CA GLY A 835 -52.75 -49.74 37.84
C GLY A 835 -52.85 -51.20 37.37
N SER A 836 -54.09 -51.68 37.18
CA SER A 836 -54.38 -53.06 36.79
C SER A 836 -53.89 -53.44 35.40
#